data_AF-A0A4P5XSV6-F1
#
_entry.id   AF-A0A4P5XSV6-F1
#
_cell.length_a   1.000
_cell.length_b   1.000
_cell.length_c   1.000
_cell.angle_alpha   90.00
_cell.angle_beta   90.00
_cell.angle_gamma   90.00
#
_symmetry.space_group_name_H-M   'P 1'
#
loop_
_entity.id
_entity.type
_entity.pdbx_description
1 polymer ?
#
loop_
_entity_poly.entity_id
_entity_poly.type
_entity_poly.pdbx_seq_one_letter_code
_entity_poly.pdbx_strand_id
1 'polypeptide(L)'
;MKAFRLSVCLSVSLLLAGSIVGCQDFKLLPSKLLRSQSPDKQDEDSEKSGNTDKDDEQDNEFETKVETPMVGDYAGFANLNLVTLEGVGLVVGLDGTGGDPPPSSAREILADDMRRRGIDDPETILRSPNTALVIVRAYLPPMIRKGEAFDVDVRVPEGDTTTSLNGGWLLETELSESALVVGQVMKGHILAKAKGPIMVTSGEGKSDNTGLKRRGKILGGGASKKDRDLRIQLRSDFRSVRQSKRIADKIGQRFFAYNESGLREPLAKALTDQTIELKVLPRYRDNYPRYREVIRNIAFRETPVARHVRMDKLKLQLLDPDKTETAALQLEAIGNDAIPILRTGLKHPDLEVRFNSAVALAYLGQAEAVQVLGEAAVQERAFRVYALAALSTVDDGEAHLLLRKLTNAQTDNDGKTTDSAELRYGAFRALWTLDKRDPYLNGEMMKDPKVDRELFALHTLPTTGEPIIHLTQHRRSEIVLFGDEQRFKTPMAVRAGNHILVTAQPGTDRIVISKYQTGQPDKRKEVSTRVAEVIRTAVEFGASYPDVAQLLLQAAKQQNLTGRMEIDALPQGGREFVRKDAAKSDGKKVRVGNANLAPNFVPNLKDDGNSTPADGEAVEKQTAAPDELAQSEADSNGTASVADARKTSSADDTDRRWFEFWKRN
;
A
#
# COMPACT_ATOMS: atom_id res chain seq x y z
N MET A 1 -33.01 34.93 46.49
CA MET A 1 -32.76 35.64 47.77
C MET A 1 -32.98 34.67 48.92
N LYS A 2 -32.18 34.73 50.01
CA LYS A 2 -32.45 34.20 51.37
C LYS A 2 -32.86 32.70 51.52
N ALA A 3 -32.58 32.00 52.62
CA ALA A 3 -31.59 32.13 53.70
C ALA A 3 -31.65 30.87 54.59
N PHE A 4 -30.52 30.46 55.20
CA PHE A 4 -30.38 29.69 56.46
C PHE A 4 -31.05 28.28 56.54
N ARG A 5 -30.39 27.18 56.94
CA ARG A 5 -29.51 26.84 58.09
C ARG A 5 -30.25 26.36 59.36
N LEU A 6 -29.76 25.20 59.83
CA LEU A 6 -29.57 24.74 61.22
C LEU A 6 -30.68 23.94 61.95
N SER A 7 -30.19 22.88 62.62
CA SER A 7 -30.60 22.40 63.96
C SER A 7 -31.95 21.66 64.15
N VAL A 8 -32.12 20.75 65.12
CA VAL A 8 -31.20 19.81 65.85
C VAL A 8 -32.08 18.83 66.69
N CYS A 9 -31.50 17.80 67.33
CA CYS A 9 -32.13 16.95 68.38
C CYS A 9 -33.26 15.98 67.92
N LEU A 10 -33.59 14.87 68.61
CA LEU A 10 -32.85 13.99 69.55
C LEU A 10 -33.67 12.68 69.78
N SER A 11 -33.04 11.66 70.39
CA SER A 11 -33.69 10.69 71.31
C SER A 11 -34.54 9.53 70.68
N VAL A 12 -34.70 8.32 71.27
CA VAL A 12 -34.02 7.68 72.43
C VAL A 12 -34.24 6.15 72.48
N SER A 13 -33.17 5.39 72.81
CA SER A 13 -33.17 4.04 73.47
C SER A 13 -33.86 2.82 72.77
N LEU A 14 -33.74 1.54 73.21
CA LEU A 14 -33.18 0.94 74.46
C LEU A 14 -32.79 -0.57 74.32
N LEU A 15 -31.56 -0.97 74.76
CA LEU A 15 -31.13 -2.32 75.29
C LEU A 15 -31.35 -3.61 74.40
N LEU A 16 -30.79 -4.83 74.57
CA LEU A 16 -29.78 -5.57 75.40
C LEU A 16 -29.43 -6.89 74.61
N ALA A 17 -28.43 -7.77 74.84
CA ALA A 17 -27.30 -7.88 75.78
C ALA A 17 -26.19 -8.86 75.27
N GLY A 18 -24.91 -8.61 75.60
CA GLY A 18 -23.85 -9.62 75.85
C GLY A 18 -23.24 -10.43 74.67
N SER A 19 -22.07 -11.07 74.81
CA SER A 19 -21.02 -10.97 75.86
C SER A 19 -19.69 -11.65 75.44
N ILE A 20 -18.55 -10.96 75.66
CA ILE A 20 -17.15 -11.40 75.96
C ILE A 20 -16.75 -12.89 75.66
N VAL A 21 -15.63 -13.28 75.01
CA VAL A 21 -14.16 -12.93 75.06
C VAL A 21 -13.51 -13.37 73.71
N GLY A 22 -12.33 -12.97 73.20
CA GLY A 22 -11.24 -12.03 73.59
C GLY A 22 -9.81 -12.60 73.32
N CYS A 23 -8.79 -11.74 73.15
CA CYS A 23 -7.34 -12.03 72.91
C CYS A 23 -6.93 -12.72 71.57
N GLN A 24 -5.70 -12.62 71.05
CA GLN A 24 -4.75 -11.48 70.86
C GLN A 24 -3.63 -11.87 69.85
N ASP A 25 -3.07 -10.88 69.14
CA ASP A 25 -1.71 -10.79 68.54
C ASP A 25 -1.07 -11.88 67.63
N PHE A 26 -0.99 -11.52 66.33
CA PHE A 26 0.25 -11.31 65.53
C PHE A 26 1.27 -12.43 65.17
N LYS A 27 1.53 -12.53 63.85
CA LYS A 27 2.83 -12.73 63.14
C LYS A 27 3.33 -14.14 62.72
N LEU A 28 4.02 -14.11 61.57
CA LEU A 28 5.02 -15.04 60.99
C LEU A 28 4.58 -16.30 60.19
N LEU A 29 5.13 -16.36 58.97
CA LEU A 29 5.42 -17.53 58.12
C LEU A 29 6.66 -18.29 58.72
N PRO A 30 7.08 -19.50 58.25
CA PRO A 30 6.82 -20.12 56.93
C PRO A 30 6.68 -21.66 56.89
N SER A 31 6.66 -22.19 55.65
CA SER A 31 7.21 -23.50 55.22
C SER A 31 6.51 -24.82 55.61
N LYS A 32 6.29 -25.68 54.60
CA LYS A 32 6.46 -27.15 54.69
C LYS A 32 6.96 -27.71 53.36
N LEU A 33 7.86 -28.69 53.44
CA LEU A 33 8.28 -29.54 52.33
C LEU A 33 7.56 -30.90 52.37
N LEU A 34 7.54 -31.56 51.20
CA LEU A 34 7.61 -33.01 50.99
C LEU A 34 6.50 -33.97 51.52
N ARG A 35 5.82 -34.57 50.51
CA ARG A 35 5.86 -36.02 50.19
C ARG A 35 5.00 -37.02 51.00
N SER A 36 4.07 -37.64 50.26
CA SER A 36 3.72 -39.07 50.34
C SER A 36 3.61 -39.62 48.91
N GLN A 37 3.65 -40.95 48.70
CA GLN A 37 3.85 -41.59 47.38
C GLN A 37 2.84 -42.70 47.08
N SER A 38 2.31 -42.70 45.84
CA SER A 38 2.16 -43.86 44.92
C SER A 38 1.34 -45.10 45.42
N PRO A 39 1.16 -46.18 44.64
CA PRO A 39 1.42 -46.41 43.19
C PRO A 39 0.20 -46.93 42.39
N ASP A 40 0.30 -47.01 41.05
CA ASP A 40 0.42 -48.30 40.34
C ASP A 40 0.83 -48.14 38.84
N LYS A 41 1.43 -49.19 38.27
CA LYS A 41 1.67 -49.60 36.84
C LYS A 41 1.68 -48.52 35.72
N GLN A 42 2.78 -48.30 34.98
CA GLN A 42 3.60 -49.16 34.08
C GLN A 42 3.16 -49.14 32.60
N ASP A 43 4.06 -48.68 31.71
CA ASP A 43 4.58 -49.45 30.56
C ASP A 43 5.76 -48.67 29.92
N GLU A 44 6.72 -49.40 29.32
CA GLU A 44 8.10 -48.95 29.03
C GLU A 44 8.61 -49.55 27.68
N ASP A 45 9.52 -48.96 26.88
CA ASP A 45 10.25 -47.68 26.99
C ASP A 45 10.07 -46.80 25.71
N SER A 46 10.96 -46.51 24.73
CA SER A 46 12.37 -46.87 24.48
C SER A 46 13.23 -45.70 23.97
N GLU A 47 14.37 -45.47 24.65
CA GLU A 47 15.63 -44.89 24.17
C GLU A 47 15.69 -43.44 23.63
N LYS A 48 16.40 -42.60 24.40
CA LYS A 48 17.09 -41.39 23.92
C LYS A 48 18.41 -41.78 23.26
N SER A 49 18.84 -41.01 22.27
CA SER A 49 20.22 -40.52 22.27
C SER A 49 20.21 -39.02 22.54
N GLY A 50 21.33 -38.48 22.99
CA GLY A 50 21.48 -37.04 23.18
C GLY A 50 22.92 -36.69 23.50
N ASN A 51 23.25 -35.42 23.35
CA ASN A 51 24.35 -34.82 24.10
C ASN A 51 24.05 -33.35 24.40
N THR A 52 24.91 -32.75 25.24
CA THR A 52 25.17 -31.31 25.42
C THR A 52 24.60 -30.40 24.31
N ASP A 53 23.96 -29.27 24.62
CA ASP A 53 24.58 -28.17 25.36
C ASP A 53 23.75 -27.63 26.53
N LYS A 54 24.42 -27.33 27.65
CA LYS A 54 23.80 -26.81 28.89
C LYS A 54 24.63 -25.77 29.66
N ASP A 55 25.68 -25.25 29.03
CA ASP A 55 26.72 -24.49 29.71
C ASP A 55 26.58 -22.95 29.51
N ASP A 56 25.74 -22.50 28.57
CA ASP A 56 25.52 -21.08 28.23
C ASP A 56 24.64 -20.29 29.24
N GLU A 57 23.97 -20.96 30.18
CA GLU A 57 22.97 -20.31 31.06
C GLU A 57 23.58 -19.60 32.30
N GLN A 58 24.87 -19.77 32.62
CA GLN A 58 25.46 -19.23 33.87
C GLN A 58 26.24 -17.91 33.74
N ASP A 59 26.75 -17.55 32.56
CA ASP A 59 27.57 -16.33 32.39
C ASP A 59 26.78 -15.00 32.33
N ASN A 60 25.44 -15.05 32.40
CA ASN A 60 24.56 -13.89 32.19
C ASN A 60 24.00 -13.24 33.47
N GLU A 61 24.35 -13.72 34.67
CA GLU A 61 23.73 -13.27 35.94
C GLU A 61 23.98 -11.78 36.27
N PHE A 62 25.01 -11.16 35.67
CA PHE A 62 25.38 -9.75 35.90
C PHE A 62 25.07 -8.79 34.73
N GLU A 63 24.35 -9.21 33.68
CA GLU A 63 23.93 -8.24 32.64
C GLU A 63 22.97 -7.21 33.27
N THR A 64 23.42 -5.95 33.34
CA THR A 64 22.59 -4.85 33.84
C THR A 64 21.50 -4.54 32.81
N LYS A 65 20.32 -5.16 32.96
CA LYS A 65 19.15 -4.96 32.11
C LYS A 65 18.58 -3.55 32.30
N VAL A 66 19.15 -2.58 31.58
CA VAL A 66 18.65 -1.22 31.49
C VAL A 66 17.40 -1.20 30.61
N GLU A 67 16.25 -1.54 31.21
CA GLU A 67 14.95 -1.45 30.56
C GLU A 67 14.73 -0.02 30.06
N THR A 68 14.74 0.13 28.73
CA THR A 68 14.65 1.42 28.05
C THR A 68 13.24 1.53 27.44
N PRO A 69 12.27 2.14 28.14
CA PRO A 69 10.90 2.26 27.63
C PRO A 69 10.87 3.02 26.31
N MET A 70 10.21 2.45 25.30
CA MET A 70 10.13 2.97 23.94
C MET A 70 8.77 3.65 23.70
N VAL A 71 8.69 4.58 22.75
CA VAL A 71 7.43 5.28 22.42
C VAL A 71 6.33 4.30 21.99
N GLY A 72 6.68 3.20 21.32
CA GLY A 72 5.74 2.15 20.91
C GLY A 72 5.04 1.41 22.06
N ASP A 73 5.58 1.45 23.28
CA ASP A 73 4.96 0.84 24.45
C ASP A 73 3.76 1.67 24.95
N TYR A 74 3.84 2.99 24.76
CA TYR A 74 2.88 3.97 25.31
C TYR A 74 1.79 4.36 24.32
N ALA A 75 2.05 4.28 23.01
CA ALA A 75 1.16 4.84 22.00
C ALA A 75 1.13 4.04 20.68
N GLY A 76 -0.08 3.87 20.15
CA GLY A 76 -0.34 3.31 18.82
C GLY A 76 -0.52 4.40 17.76
N PHE A 77 -0.66 3.97 16.50
CA PHE A 77 -0.89 4.87 15.37
C PHE A 77 -2.35 4.78 14.89
N ALA A 78 -2.94 5.93 14.64
CA ALA A 78 -4.32 6.09 14.19
C ALA A 78 -4.39 6.86 12.86
N ASN A 79 -5.59 6.93 12.27
CA ASN A 79 -5.83 7.56 10.96
C ASN A 79 -5.09 6.88 9.78
N LEU A 80 -4.72 5.59 9.92
CA LEU A 80 -4.05 4.79 8.88
C LEU A 80 -5.03 4.13 7.88
N ASN A 81 -6.28 3.94 8.27
CA ASN A 81 -7.33 3.32 7.45
C ASN A 81 -7.62 4.12 6.17
N LEU A 82 -8.13 3.47 5.14
CA LEU A 82 -8.76 4.17 4.01
C LEU A 82 -10.06 4.86 4.49
N VAL A 83 -10.36 6.04 3.96
CA VAL A 83 -11.67 6.69 4.13
C VAL A 83 -12.45 6.50 2.83
N THR A 84 -13.64 5.89 2.91
CA THR A 84 -14.53 5.77 1.73
C THR A 84 -15.12 7.16 1.44
N LEU A 85 -14.95 7.61 0.20
CA LEU A 85 -15.65 8.76 -0.36
C LEU A 85 -16.62 8.29 -1.44
N GLU A 86 -17.80 8.88 -1.47
CA GLU A 86 -18.83 8.61 -2.48
C GLU A 86 -19.46 9.90 -3.01
N GLY A 87 -19.91 9.82 -4.26
CA GLY A 87 -20.63 10.87 -4.98
C GLY A 87 -21.43 10.29 -6.16
N VAL A 88 -22.21 11.14 -6.82
CA VAL A 88 -22.95 10.79 -8.04
C VAL A 88 -22.46 11.69 -9.16
N GLY A 89 -22.10 11.10 -10.30
CA GLY A 89 -21.50 11.80 -11.42
C GLY A 89 -22.17 11.51 -12.76
N LEU A 90 -21.90 12.37 -13.74
CA LEU A 90 -22.30 12.21 -15.13
C LEU A 90 -21.11 11.73 -15.97
N VAL A 91 -21.29 10.60 -16.65
CA VAL A 91 -20.38 10.15 -17.72
C VAL A 91 -20.88 10.69 -19.05
N VAL A 92 -19.97 11.18 -19.88
CA VAL A 92 -20.24 11.68 -21.23
C VAL A 92 -19.33 11.02 -22.26
N GLY A 93 -19.72 11.08 -23.54
CA GLY A 93 -18.92 10.55 -24.65
C GLY A 93 -19.09 9.04 -24.89
N LEU A 94 -20.16 8.45 -24.36
CA LEU A 94 -20.54 7.07 -24.69
C LEU A 94 -21.04 6.98 -26.13
N ASP A 95 -20.79 5.85 -26.77
CA ASP A 95 -21.08 5.59 -28.18
C ASP A 95 -22.43 4.88 -28.33
N GLY A 96 -23.50 5.57 -27.93
CA GLY A 96 -24.86 5.00 -27.84
C GLY A 96 -25.07 3.96 -26.73
N THR A 97 -24.09 3.73 -25.85
CA THR A 97 -24.13 2.69 -24.81
C THR A 97 -24.63 3.16 -23.44
N GLY A 98 -24.99 4.44 -23.31
CA GLY A 98 -25.66 5.03 -22.15
C GLY A 98 -27.17 4.79 -22.14
N GLY A 99 -27.91 5.63 -21.40
CA GLY A 99 -29.37 5.56 -21.34
C GLY A 99 -29.99 6.33 -20.18
N ASP A 100 -31.34 6.36 -20.14
CA ASP A 100 -32.10 7.06 -19.10
C ASP A 100 -32.01 6.30 -17.75
N PRO A 101 -31.52 6.95 -16.66
CA PRO A 101 -31.41 6.33 -15.35
C PRO A 101 -32.77 6.30 -14.63
N PRO A 102 -33.20 5.21 -13.98
CA PRO A 102 -34.49 5.16 -13.30
C PRO A 102 -34.63 6.24 -12.20
N PRO A 103 -35.86 6.73 -11.94
CA PRO A 103 -36.13 7.67 -10.85
C PRO A 103 -35.55 7.16 -9.52
N SER A 104 -34.66 7.97 -8.95
CA SER A 104 -33.84 7.59 -7.80
C SER A 104 -33.25 8.83 -7.14
N SER A 105 -32.90 8.75 -5.87
CA SER A 105 -32.20 9.84 -5.16
C SER A 105 -30.87 10.21 -5.83
N ALA A 106 -30.23 9.27 -6.53
CA ALA A 106 -29.04 9.54 -7.33
C ALA A 106 -29.36 10.43 -8.55
N ARG A 107 -30.46 10.17 -9.28
CA ARG A 107 -30.95 11.03 -10.37
C ARG A 107 -31.24 12.44 -9.88
N GLU A 108 -31.92 12.56 -8.73
CA GLU A 108 -32.23 13.84 -8.09
C GLU A 108 -30.96 14.62 -7.71
N ILE A 109 -30.00 13.98 -7.03
CA ILE A 109 -28.72 14.58 -6.65
C ILE A 109 -27.96 15.12 -7.87
N LEU A 110 -27.93 14.35 -8.97
CA LEU A 110 -27.20 14.74 -10.17
C LEU A 110 -27.92 15.86 -10.93
N ALA A 111 -29.25 15.79 -11.05
CA ALA A 111 -30.04 16.86 -11.66
C ALA A 111 -29.92 18.19 -10.88
N ASP A 112 -29.83 18.13 -9.55
CA ASP A 112 -29.60 19.32 -8.70
C ASP A 112 -28.20 19.90 -8.84
N ASP A 113 -27.16 19.07 -8.95
CA ASP A 113 -25.80 19.55 -9.25
C ASP A 113 -25.73 20.19 -10.65
N MET A 114 -26.42 19.61 -11.64
CA MET A 114 -26.54 20.17 -12.98
C MET A 114 -27.27 21.53 -12.98
N ARG A 115 -28.39 21.67 -12.25
CA ARG A 115 -29.08 22.96 -12.04
C ARG A 115 -28.17 24.01 -11.40
N ARG A 116 -27.42 23.63 -10.36
CA ARG A 116 -26.44 24.52 -9.67
C ARG A 116 -25.30 24.98 -10.58
N ARG A 117 -25.01 24.22 -11.64
CA ARG A 117 -24.00 24.55 -12.67
C ARG A 117 -24.59 25.32 -13.87
N GLY A 118 -25.87 25.70 -13.83
CA GLY A 118 -26.52 26.47 -14.88
C GLY A 118 -26.97 25.65 -16.09
N ILE A 119 -27.33 24.37 -15.89
CA ILE A 119 -27.96 23.54 -16.92
C ILE A 119 -29.48 23.65 -16.77
N ASP A 120 -30.15 24.24 -17.75
CA ASP A 120 -31.60 24.53 -17.71
C ASP A 120 -32.47 23.27 -17.71
N ASP A 121 -32.15 22.27 -18.55
CA ASP A 121 -32.82 20.97 -18.59
C ASP A 121 -31.81 19.82 -18.39
N PRO A 122 -31.55 19.41 -17.13
CA PRO A 122 -30.73 18.23 -16.84
C PRO A 122 -31.36 16.93 -17.35
N GLU A 123 -32.69 16.83 -17.40
CA GLU A 123 -33.38 15.57 -17.67
C GLU A 123 -33.25 15.14 -19.14
N THR A 124 -33.20 16.10 -20.06
CA THR A 124 -32.92 15.81 -21.48
C THR A 124 -31.46 15.42 -21.72
N ILE A 125 -30.51 15.89 -20.90
CA ILE A 125 -29.15 15.37 -20.90
C ILE A 125 -29.11 13.95 -20.33
N LEU A 126 -29.73 13.71 -19.16
CA LEU A 126 -29.76 12.40 -18.50
C LEU A 126 -30.43 11.29 -19.34
N ARG A 127 -31.39 11.66 -20.20
CA ARG A 127 -32.02 10.74 -21.18
C ARG A 127 -31.14 10.38 -22.39
N SER A 128 -29.96 10.99 -22.55
CA SER A 128 -29.15 10.82 -23.75
C SER A 128 -28.43 9.46 -23.78
N PRO A 129 -28.49 8.70 -24.89
CA PRO A 129 -27.78 7.42 -25.03
C PRO A 129 -26.24 7.59 -25.09
N ASN A 130 -25.74 8.83 -25.14
CA ASN A 130 -24.31 9.14 -25.11
C ASN A 130 -23.82 9.56 -23.70
N THR A 131 -24.68 9.40 -22.69
CA THR A 131 -24.39 9.71 -21.28
C THR A 131 -24.88 8.61 -20.34
N ALA A 132 -24.30 8.53 -19.14
CA ALA A 132 -24.76 7.64 -18.09
C ALA A 132 -24.64 8.28 -16.70
N LEU A 133 -25.60 8.00 -15.83
CA LEU A 133 -25.47 8.28 -14.41
C LEU A 133 -24.61 7.21 -13.75
N VAL A 134 -23.67 7.62 -12.89
CA VAL A 134 -22.80 6.69 -12.17
C VAL A 134 -22.67 7.03 -10.70
N ILE A 135 -22.58 5.97 -9.89
CA ILE A 135 -22.08 6.08 -8.51
C ILE A 135 -20.56 6.06 -8.59
N VAL A 136 -19.96 7.10 -8.05
CA VAL A 136 -18.51 7.30 -8.00
C VAL A 136 -18.06 7.01 -6.58
N ARG A 137 -17.18 6.03 -6.40
CA ARG A 137 -16.62 5.63 -5.09
C ARG A 137 -15.11 5.70 -5.14
N ALA A 138 -14.48 6.11 -4.06
CA ALA A 138 -13.02 6.10 -3.98
C ALA A 138 -12.53 5.93 -2.54
N TYR A 139 -11.26 5.58 -2.41
CA TYR A 139 -10.61 5.30 -1.13
C TYR A 139 -9.49 6.31 -0.88
N LEU A 140 -9.72 7.26 0.02
CA LEU A 140 -8.76 8.31 0.34
C LEU A 140 -7.64 7.73 1.24
N PRO A 141 -6.38 7.67 0.77
CA PRO A 141 -5.30 7.06 1.54
C PRO A 141 -4.86 7.92 2.75
N PRO A 142 -4.13 7.36 3.72
CA PRO A 142 -3.49 8.16 4.77
C PRO A 142 -2.42 9.11 4.18
N MET A 143 -2.09 10.18 4.90
CA MET A 143 -1.06 11.19 4.55
C MET A 143 -1.32 12.04 3.30
N ILE A 144 -2.35 11.75 2.51
CA ILE A 144 -2.59 12.44 1.25
C ILE A 144 -2.66 13.95 1.43
N ARG A 145 -1.99 14.68 0.54
CA ARG A 145 -1.96 16.14 0.55
C ARG A 145 -3.03 16.74 -0.33
N LYS A 146 -3.40 17.98 -0.05
CA LYS A 146 -4.32 18.76 -0.91
C LYS A 146 -3.77 18.83 -2.34
N GLY A 147 -4.59 18.47 -3.32
CA GLY A 147 -4.23 18.38 -4.74
C GLY A 147 -3.50 17.10 -5.16
N GLU A 148 -3.17 16.20 -4.24
CA GLU A 148 -2.57 14.91 -4.57
C GLU A 148 -3.61 13.94 -5.17
N ALA A 149 -3.16 13.15 -6.15
CA ALA A 149 -3.99 12.30 -6.99
C ALA A 149 -4.17 10.88 -6.41
N PHE A 150 -5.35 10.30 -6.63
CA PHE A 150 -5.71 8.94 -6.23
C PHE A 150 -6.72 8.30 -7.19
N ASP A 151 -6.88 6.98 -7.11
CA ASP A 151 -7.78 6.23 -8.00
C ASP A 151 -9.24 6.34 -7.60
N VAL A 152 -10.12 6.28 -8.60
CA VAL A 152 -11.57 6.38 -8.43
C VAL A 152 -12.26 5.23 -9.15
N ASP A 153 -13.14 4.52 -8.44
CA ASP A 153 -14.01 3.49 -9.00
C ASP A 153 -15.34 4.11 -9.46
N VAL A 154 -15.84 3.64 -10.60
CA VAL A 154 -17.06 4.13 -11.22
C VAL A 154 -17.95 2.94 -11.55
N ARG A 155 -19.19 2.97 -11.10
CA ARG A 155 -20.20 1.96 -11.42
C ARG A 155 -21.51 2.59 -11.85
N VAL A 156 -22.13 2.02 -12.88
CA VAL A 156 -23.55 2.26 -13.16
C VAL A 156 -24.39 1.75 -11.97
N PRO A 157 -25.48 2.42 -11.57
CA PRO A 157 -26.45 1.87 -10.63
C PRO A 157 -27.08 0.54 -11.11
N GLU A 158 -27.81 -0.10 -10.21
CA GLU A 158 -28.70 -1.22 -10.56
C GLU A 158 -30.03 -0.67 -11.13
N GLY A 159 -30.70 -1.43 -12.00
CA GLY A 159 -31.90 -0.99 -12.72
C GLY A 159 -31.69 0.00 -13.88
N ASP A 160 -30.54 0.68 -13.93
CA ASP A 160 -30.14 1.60 -15.02
C ASP A 160 -30.01 0.88 -16.37
N THR A 161 -30.29 1.58 -17.47
CA THR A 161 -30.29 1.03 -18.85
C THR A 161 -28.92 0.98 -19.52
N THR A 162 -27.92 1.69 -19.00
CA THR A 162 -26.55 1.77 -19.54
C THR A 162 -25.92 0.39 -19.74
N THR A 163 -25.40 0.12 -20.93
CA THR A 163 -24.80 -1.17 -21.32
C THR A 163 -23.29 -1.19 -21.20
N SER A 164 -22.61 -0.05 -21.36
CA SER A 164 -21.15 0.06 -21.32
C SER A 164 -20.68 1.47 -20.99
N LEU A 165 -19.66 1.57 -20.14
CA LEU A 165 -18.91 2.80 -19.85
C LEU A 165 -17.66 2.99 -20.75
N ASN A 166 -17.43 2.11 -21.72
CA ASN A 166 -16.23 2.16 -22.56
C ASN A 166 -16.15 3.43 -23.41
N GLY A 167 -14.98 4.07 -23.45
CA GLY A 167 -14.78 5.39 -24.07
C GLY A 167 -15.36 6.57 -23.27
N GLY A 168 -16.06 6.30 -22.17
CA GLY A 168 -16.70 7.32 -21.34
C GLY A 168 -15.71 8.18 -20.55
N TRP A 169 -16.07 9.45 -20.36
CA TRP A 169 -15.37 10.40 -19.53
C TRP A 169 -16.25 10.87 -18.37
N LEU A 170 -15.77 10.75 -17.13
CA LEU A 170 -16.44 11.28 -15.94
C LEU A 170 -16.20 12.80 -15.82
N LEU A 171 -17.30 13.56 -15.80
CA LEU A 171 -17.26 15.00 -15.51
C LEU A 171 -16.95 15.27 -14.03
N GLU A 172 -16.46 16.48 -13.73
CA GLU A 172 -15.97 16.82 -12.39
C GLU A 172 -17.04 16.67 -11.31
N THR A 173 -16.91 15.59 -10.54
CA THR A 173 -17.84 15.11 -9.52
C THR A 173 -17.27 15.40 -8.13
N GLU A 174 -18.09 15.87 -7.20
CA GLU A 174 -17.67 16.12 -5.82
C GLU A 174 -17.83 14.84 -4.98
N LEU A 175 -16.81 14.49 -4.18
CA LEU A 175 -16.83 13.28 -3.34
C LEU A 175 -16.87 13.64 -1.85
N SER A 176 -17.91 13.18 -1.17
CA SER A 176 -18.11 13.31 0.28
C SER A 176 -17.76 12.03 1.02
N GLU A 177 -17.27 12.17 2.25
CA GLU A 177 -17.18 11.04 3.19
C GLU A 177 -18.56 10.39 3.37
N SER A 178 -18.68 9.08 3.19
CA SER A 178 -19.92 8.33 3.47
C SER A 178 -19.73 7.43 4.69
N ALA A 179 -20.63 7.60 5.67
CA ALA A 179 -20.66 6.80 6.89
C ALA A 179 -22.03 6.12 7.02
N LEU A 180 -22.02 4.79 7.15
CA LEU A 180 -23.22 4.03 7.48
C LEU A 180 -23.46 4.11 8.99
N VAL A 181 -24.43 4.93 9.40
CA VAL A 181 -24.82 5.15 10.80
C VAL A 181 -26.25 4.65 10.97
N VAL A 182 -26.43 3.56 11.72
CA VAL A 182 -27.74 2.96 12.04
C VAL A 182 -28.64 2.81 10.80
N GLY A 183 -28.12 2.15 9.76
CA GLY A 183 -28.84 1.90 8.50
C GLY A 183 -28.97 3.09 7.55
N GLN A 184 -28.58 4.31 7.96
CA GLN A 184 -28.61 5.50 7.11
C GLN A 184 -27.21 5.87 6.62
N VAL A 185 -27.08 6.25 5.34
CA VAL A 185 -25.83 6.79 4.79
C VAL A 185 -25.78 8.29 5.05
N MET A 186 -25.02 8.69 6.07
CA MET A 186 -24.79 10.10 6.36
C MET A 186 -23.72 10.65 5.43
N LYS A 187 -24.02 11.75 4.72
CA LYS A 187 -23.05 12.52 3.93
C LYS A 187 -22.24 13.43 4.86
N GLY A 188 -20.94 13.16 4.95
CA GLY A 188 -19.97 14.02 5.62
C GLY A 188 -19.54 15.19 4.73
N HIS A 189 -18.40 15.79 5.07
CA HIS A 189 -17.82 16.88 4.29
C HIS A 189 -17.36 16.41 2.91
N ILE A 190 -17.36 17.31 1.92
CA ILE A 190 -16.68 17.07 0.65
C ILE A 190 -15.16 17.05 0.90
N LEU A 191 -14.52 15.91 0.67
CA LEU A 191 -13.09 15.71 0.90
C LEU A 191 -12.27 15.67 -0.39
N ALA A 192 -12.90 15.43 -1.54
CA ALA A 192 -12.21 15.38 -2.83
C ALA A 192 -13.10 15.79 -4.02
N LYS A 193 -12.50 15.80 -5.22
CA LYS A 193 -13.18 15.82 -6.53
C LYS A 193 -12.69 14.63 -7.37
N ALA A 194 -13.48 14.20 -8.36
CA ALA A 194 -13.11 13.15 -9.31
C ALA A 194 -13.47 13.53 -10.76
N LYS A 195 -12.59 13.21 -11.73
CA LYS A 195 -12.82 13.33 -13.18
C LYS A 195 -11.81 12.49 -13.96
N GLY A 196 -12.12 12.13 -15.21
CA GLY A 196 -11.15 11.50 -16.11
C GLY A 196 -11.74 10.45 -17.07
N PRO A 197 -10.90 9.81 -17.90
CA PRO A 197 -11.31 8.74 -18.80
C PRO A 197 -11.51 7.44 -18.03
N ILE A 198 -12.58 6.68 -18.34
CA ILE A 198 -12.92 5.46 -17.63
C ILE A 198 -12.22 4.25 -18.28
N MET A 199 -11.31 3.63 -17.54
CA MET A 199 -10.77 2.30 -17.88
C MET A 199 -11.78 1.24 -17.44
N VAL A 200 -12.55 0.70 -18.40
CA VAL A 200 -13.45 -0.44 -18.16
C VAL A 200 -12.62 -1.71 -17.94
N THR A 201 -12.89 -2.43 -16.84
CA THR A 201 -12.24 -3.71 -16.51
C THR A 201 -12.71 -4.80 -17.48
N SER A 202 -12.07 -4.87 -18.64
CA SER A 202 -12.34 -5.87 -19.67
C SER A 202 -11.76 -7.22 -19.24
N GLY A 203 -12.58 -8.03 -18.54
CA GLY A 203 -12.18 -9.38 -18.12
C GLY A 203 -11.75 -10.23 -19.31
N GLU A 204 -10.60 -10.90 -19.20
CA GLU A 204 -10.03 -11.68 -20.29
C GLU A 204 -10.83 -12.96 -20.57
N GLY A 205 -11.77 -12.89 -21.50
CA GLY A 205 -12.59 -14.05 -21.88
C GLY A 205 -13.48 -13.80 -23.09
N LYS A 206 -14.04 -14.88 -23.64
CA LYS A 206 -15.05 -14.83 -24.72
C LYS A 206 -16.48 -14.59 -24.21
N SER A 207 -16.63 -14.03 -23.01
CA SER A 207 -17.93 -13.73 -22.39
C SER A 207 -18.18 -12.22 -22.41
N ASP A 208 -19.24 -11.81 -23.09
CA ASP A 208 -19.80 -10.44 -22.99
C ASP A 208 -20.48 -10.25 -21.62
N ASN A 209 -19.68 -10.24 -20.55
CA ASN A 209 -20.17 -10.03 -19.20
C ASN A 209 -20.50 -8.53 -18.99
N THR A 210 -21.73 -8.15 -19.35
CA THR A 210 -22.24 -6.77 -19.27
C THR A 210 -22.07 -6.13 -17.90
N GLY A 211 -22.04 -6.92 -16.82
CA GLY A 211 -21.75 -6.43 -15.47
C GLY A 211 -20.34 -5.83 -15.30
N LEU A 212 -19.36 -6.31 -16.07
CA LEU A 212 -18.02 -5.71 -16.13
C LEU A 212 -18.01 -4.42 -16.96
N LYS A 213 -18.72 -4.37 -18.09
CA LYS A 213 -18.81 -3.18 -18.94
C LYS A 213 -19.48 -1.98 -18.25
N ARG A 214 -20.32 -2.24 -17.25
CA ARG A 214 -20.97 -1.27 -16.35
C ARG A 214 -20.10 -0.81 -15.16
N ARG A 215 -18.84 -1.22 -15.11
CA ARG A 215 -17.86 -0.83 -14.07
C ARG A 215 -16.55 -0.39 -14.72
N GLY A 216 -15.83 0.50 -14.06
CA GLY A 216 -14.50 0.92 -14.51
C GLY A 216 -13.79 1.75 -13.47
N LYS A 217 -12.52 2.04 -13.74
CA LYS A 217 -11.60 2.74 -12.84
C LYS A 217 -11.02 3.97 -13.56
N ILE A 218 -10.79 5.06 -12.83
CA ILE A 218 -10.12 6.26 -13.34
C ILE A 218 -8.82 6.42 -12.57
N LEU A 219 -7.71 6.24 -13.27
CA LEU A 219 -6.38 6.22 -12.66
C LEU A 219 -5.94 7.64 -12.31
N GLY A 220 -5.64 7.89 -11.04
CA GLY A 220 -5.30 9.24 -10.56
C GLY A 220 -6.39 10.30 -10.76
N GLY A 221 -7.62 9.93 -11.10
CA GLY A 221 -8.70 10.86 -11.43
C GLY A 221 -9.32 11.58 -10.23
N GLY A 222 -9.06 11.09 -9.02
CA GLY A 222 -9.44 11.72 -7.76
C GLY A 222 -8.39 12.69 -7.27
N ALA A 223 -8.79 13.87 -6.80
CA ALA A 223 -7.88 14.89 -6.24
C ALA A 223 -8.38 15.39 -4.87
N SER A 224 -7.52 15.34 -3.85
CA SER A 224 -7.92 15.68 -2.47
C SER A 224 -8.12 17.19 -2.28
N LYS A 225 -9.18 17.58 -1.56
CA LYS A 225 -9.42 18.98 -1.12
C LYS A 225 -8.69 19.34 0.18
N LYS A 226 -8.22 18.36 0.96
CA LYS A 226 -7.63 18.55 2.30
C LYS A 226 -6.36 17.70 2.50
N ASP A 227 -5.51 18.15 3.41
CA ASP A 227 -4.39 17.36 3.92
C ASP A 227 -4.84 16.38 5.02
N ARG A 228 -4.23 15.19 5.06
CA ARG A 228 -4.59 14.12 6.02
C ARG A 228 -3.37 13.62 6.82
N ASP A 229 -2.86 14.45 7.73
CA ASP A 229 -1.74 14.08 8.60
C ASP A 229 -2.01 12.86 9.50
N LEU A 230 -0.93 12.20 9.90
CA LEU A 230 -0.97 11.02 10.78
C LEU A 230 -1.32 11.45 12.21
N ARG A 231 -1.83 10.50 13.00
CA ARG A 231 -2.07 10.69 14.43
C ARG A 231 -1.47 9.54 15.23
N ILE A 232 -0.90 9.88 16.37
CA ILE A 232 -0.49 8.93 17.41
C ILE A 232 -1.50 9.04 18.54
N GLN A 233 -1.97 7.89 19.05
CA GLN A 233 -2.92 7.79 20.16
C GLN A 233 -2.28 7.06 21.34
N LEU A 234 -2.31 7.68 22.51
CA LEU A 234 -1.82 7.07 23.75
C LEU A 234 -2.80 5.99 24.23
N ARG A 235 -2.27 4.85 24.68
CA ARG A 235 -3.02 3.82 25.39
C ARG A 235 -3.67 4.41 26.64
N SER A 236 -4.81 3.84 27.04
CA SER A 236 -5.63 4.22 28.21
C SER A 236 -4.78 4.62 29.42
N ASP A 237 -3.88 3.72 29.81
CA ASP A 237 -3.13 3.73 31.07
C ASP A 237 -2.08 4.85 31.13
N PHE A 238 -1.81 5.49 29.99
CA PHE A 238 -0.81 6.54 29.82
C PHE A 238 -1.41 7.89 29.40
N ARG A 239 -2.74 7.99 29.21
CA ARG A 239 -3.43 9.23 28.83
C ARG A 239 -3.18 10.33 29.85
N SER A 240 -2.49 11.38 29.43
CA SER A 240 -2.17 12.54 30.24
C SER A 240 -1.51 13.62 29.38
N VAL A 241 -1.92 14.88 29.53
CA VAL A 241 -1.27 16.03 28.88
C VAL A 241 0.25 16.06 29.13
N ARG A 242 0.71 15.58 30.29
CA ARG A 242 2.15 15.47 30.60
C ARG A 242 2.84 14.40 29.75
N GLN A 243 2.17 13.29 29.46
CA GLN A 243 2.74 12.15 28.74
C GLN A 243 2.64 12.37 27.22
N SER A 244 1.50 12.85 26.70
CA SER A 244 1.34 13.19 25.28
C SER A 244 2.31 14.28 24.85
N LYS A 245 2.48 15.34 25.68
CA LYS A 245 3.51 16.35 25.43
C LYS A 245 4.93 15.75 25.43
N ARG A 246 5.30 14.94 26.43
CA ARG A 246 6.65 14.32 26.48
C ARG A 246 6.94 13.42 25.27
N ILE A 247 5.95 12.67 24.78
CA ILE A 247 6.10 11.84 23.58
C ILE A 247 6.26 12.73 22.34
N ALA A 248 5.43 13.78 22.19
CA ALA A 248 5.56 14.74 21.10
C ALA A 248 6.91 15.48 21.12
N ASP A 249 7.37 15.94 22.29
CA ASP A 249 8.68 16.57 22.50
C ASP A 249 9.83 15.60 22.13
N LYS A 250 9.71 14.31 22.46
CA LYS A 250 10.70 13.27 22.10
C LYS A 250 10.75 12.97 20.61
N ILE A 251 9.59 12.85 19.96
CA ILE A 251 9.53 12.68 18.51
C ILE A 251 10.06 13.95 17.81
N GLY A 252 9.69 15.15 18.29
CA GLY A 252 10.19 16.44 17.78
C GLY A 252 11.69 16.68 17.98
N GLN A 253 12.32 16.02 18.97
CA GLN A 253 13.78 16.01 19.13
C GLN A 253 14.47 15.26 17.98
N ARG A 254 13.93 14.12 17.55
CA ARG A 254 14.47 13.25 16.47
C ARG A 254 13.98 13.64 15.06
N PHE A 255 12.78 14.19 14.94
CA PHE A 255 12.10 14.52 13.68
C PHE A 255 11.56 15.95 13.72
N PHE A 256 12.20 16.80 12.93
CA PHE A 256 11.88 18.22 12.78
C PHE A 256 12.07 18.63 11.32
N ALA A 257 11.42 19.72 10.93
CA ALA A 257 11.66 20.42 9.68
C ALA A 257 12.12 21.86 9.97
N TYR A 258 12.50 22.58 8.93
CA TYR A 258 12.65 24.04 8.97
C TYR A 258 11.51 24.66 8.17
N ASN A 259 10.90 25.72 8.70
CA ASN A 259 9.88 26.47 7.97
C ASN A 259 10.52 27.47 6.98
N GLU A 260 9.70 28.19 6.22
CA GLU A 260 10.13 29.21 5.25
C GLU A 260 11.01 30.33 5.87
N SER A 261 10.91 30.54 7.19
CA SER A 261 11.71 31.50 7.96
C SER A 261 13.01 30.89 8.55
N GLY A 262 13.35 29.64 8.21
CA GLY A 262 14.51 28.93 8.75
C GLY A 262 14.35 28.47 10.21
N LEU A 263 13.18 28.61 10.82
CA LEU A 263 12.93 28.18 12.20
C LEU A 263 12.61 26.69 12.27
N ARG A 264 13.19 26.00 13.26
CA ARG A 264 12.97 24.58 13.51
C ARG A 264 11.54 24.32 14.02
N GLU A 265 10.73 23.62 13.22
CA GLU A 265 9.40 23.12 13.63
C GLU A 265 9.49 21.62 14.01
N PRO A 266 9.03 21.20 15.20
CA PRO A 266 8.91 19.78 15.53
C PRO A 266 7.79 19.13 14.71
N LEU A 267 8.04 17.94 14.14
CA LEU A 267 7.05 17.25 13.30
C LEU A 267 5.96 16.50 14.09
N ALA A 268 6.05 16.49 15.42
CA ALA A 268 5.03 15.94 16.31
C ALA A 268 4.54 17.00 17.29
N LYS A 269 3.22 17.07 17.50
CA LYS A 269 2.56 18.09 18.33
C LYS A 269 1.42 17.46 19.13
N ALA A 270 1.45 17.56 20.46
CA ALA A 270 0.34 17.13 21.29
C ALA A 270 -0.89 18.03 21.04
N LEU A 271 -2.01 17.43 20.65
CA LEU A 271 -3.30 18.11 20.51
C LEU A 271 -4.14 17.97 21.78
N THR A 272 -4.11 16.79 22.40
CA THR A 272 -4.82 16.51 23.67
C THR A 272 -3.95 15.69 24.62
N ASP A 273 -4.53 15.28 25.74
CA ASP A 273 -4.02 14.26 26.68
C ASP A 273 -3.77 12.87 26.06
N GLN A 274 -4.49 12.54 24.99
CA GLN A 274 -4.45 11.24 24.30
C GLN A 274 -4.01 11.31 22.83
N THR A 275 -4.15 12.46 22.15
CA THR A 275 -3.86 12.59 20.71
C THR A 275 -2.64 13.46 20.44
N ILE A 276 -1.73 12.96 19.60
CA ILE A 276 -0.60 13.69 19.02
C ILE A 276 -0.80 13.74 17.49
N GLU A 277 -0.69 14.94 16.93
CA GLU A 277 -0.58 15.19 15.49
C GLU A 277 0.85 14.90 15.02
N LEU A 278 0.98 14.17 13.91
CA LEU A 278 2.26 13.77 13.34
C LEU A 278 2.32 14.15 11.86
N LYS A 279 3.10 15.20 11.57
CA LYS A 279 3.60 15.50 10.23
C LYS A 279 4.67 14.48 9.86
N VAL A 280 4.74 14.11 8.58
CA VAL A 280 5.73 13.15 8.07
C VAL A 280 6.88 13.91 7.43
N LEU A 281 8.11 13.62 7.87
CA LEU A 281 9.33 14.17 7.26
C LEU A 281 9.36 13.76 5.77
N PRO A 282 9.65 14.67 4.81
CA PRO A 282 9.52 14.36 3.37
C PRO A 282 10.22 13.07 2.94
N ARG A 283 11.42 12.81 3.49
CA ARG A 283 12.20 11.59 3.25
C ARG A 283 11.45 10.27 3.54
N TYR A 284 10.48 10.29 4.46
CA TYR A 284 9.65 9.13 4.81
C TYR A 284 8.25 9.15 4.17
N ARG A 285 7.88 10.17 3.38
CA ARG A 285 6.55 10.26 2.74
C ARG A 285 6.20 9.00 1.94
N ASP A 286 7.19 8.45 1.28
CA ASP A 286 7.09 7.31 0.36
C ASP A 286 7.40 5.95 1.04
N ASN A 287 7.66 5.97 2.35
CA ASN A 287 7.77 4.79 3.22
C ASN A 287 7.33 5.10 4.67
N TYR A 288 6.06 5.46 4.85
CA TYR A 288 5.49 5.72 6.18
C TYR A 288 5.44 4.51 7.12
N PRO A 289 5.34 3.24 6.65
CA PRO A 289 5.44 2.10 7.56
C PRO A 289 6.80 2.09 8.28
N ARG A 290 7.90 2.41 7.58
CA ARG A 290 9.19 2.60 8.24
C ARG A 290 9.20 3.77 9.22
N TYR A 291 8.59 4.92 8.87
CA TYR A 291 8.46 6.06 9.79
C TYR A 291 7.78 5.65 11.11
N ARG A 292 6.72 4.83 11.01
CA ARG A 292 6.02 4.27 12.17
C ARG A 292 6.94 3.40 13.02
N GLU A 293 7.62 2.42 12.43
CA GLU A 293 8.49 1.52 13.22
C GLU A 293 9.69 2.25 13.83
N VAL A 294 10.27 3.23 13.13
CA VAL A 294 11.36 4.06 13.68
C VAL A 294 10.87 4.94 14.83
N ILE A 295 9.67 5.53 14.74
CA ILE A 295 9.08 6.28 15.86
C ILE A 295 8.79 5.36 17.05
N ARG A 296 8.25 4.14 16.81
CA ARG A 296 8.00 3.17 17.90
C ARG A 296 9.28 2.83 18.66
N ASN A 297 10.44 2.79 17.99
CA ASN A 297 11.77 2.53 18.55
C ASN A 297 12.48 3.77 19.13
N ILE A 298 11.85 4.96 19.20
CA ILE A 298 12.40 6.10 19.94
C ILE A 298 12.30 5.82 21.43
N ALA A 299 13.42 5.93 22.15
CA ALA A 299 13.43 5.80 23.61
C ALA A 299 12.67 6.96 24.28
N PHE A 300 11.61 6.64 25.02
CA PHE A 300 10.77 7.61 25.72
C PHE A 300 11.48 8.18 26.95
N ARG A 301 12.18 7.33 27.71
CA ARG A 301 13.02 7.72 28.86
C ARG A 301 14.33 6.95 28.81
N GLU A 302 15.43 7.67 28.68
CA GLU A 302 16.77 7.11 28.53
C GLU A 302 17.76 8.14 29.10
N THR A 303 18.75 7.69 29.87
CA THR A 303 19.87 8.53 30.34
C THR A 303 21.02 8.47 29.33
N PRO A 304 21.97 9.43 29.31
CA PRO A 304 23.13 9.36 28.42
C PRO A 304 23.95 8.06 28.58
N VAL A 305 24.05 7.54 29.82
CA VAL A 305 24.72 6.27 30.14
C VAL A 305 23.93 5.09 29.57
N ALA A 306 22.61 5.04 29.79
CA ALA A 306 21.73 4.01 29.22
C ALA A 306 21.83 3.97 27.69
N ARG A 307 21.85 5.15 27.05
CA ARG A 307 21.97 5.29 25.59
C ARG A 307 23.30 4.73 25.08
N HIS A 308 24.41 4.97 25.78
CA HIS A 308 25.71 4.42 25.41
C HIS A 308 25.73 2.89 25.51
N VAL A 309 25.28 2.33 26.64
CA VAL A 309 25.19 0.87 26.85
C VAL A 309 24.28 0.22 25.81
N ARG A 310 23.13 0.84 25.48
CA ARG A 310 22.25 0.35 24.42
C ARG A 310 22.90 0.47 23.04
N MET A 311 23.66 1.52 22.74
CA MET A 311 24.39 1.65 21.48
C MET A 311 25.45 0.55 21.31
N ASP A 312 26.19 0.19 22.36
CA ASP A 312 27.16 -0.90 22.29
C ASP A 312 26.49 -2.28 22.15
N LYS A 313 25.36 -2.51 22.84
CA LYS A 313 24.54 -3.72 22.64
C LYS A 313 23.98 -3.80 21.21
N LEU A 314 23.47 -2.68 20.68
CA LEU A 314 22.98 -2.58 19.30
C LEU A 314 24.08 -2.77 18.26
N LYS A 315 25.32 -2.33 18.54
CA LYS A 315 26.49 -2.55 17.67
C LYS A 315 26.81 -4.05 17.52
N LEU A 316 26.69 -4.83 18.59
CA LEU A 316 26.83 -6.29 18.53
C LEU A 316 25.64 -6.92 17.78
N GLN A 317 24.41 -6.52 18.12
CA GLN A 317 23.19 -7.04 17.50
C GLN A 317 23.02 -6.68 16.02
N LEU A 318 23.67 -5.62 15.53
CA LEU A 318 23.67 -5.25 14.11
C LEU A 318 24.44 -6.26 13.25
N LEU A 319 25.52 -6.85 13.81
CA LEU A 319 26.37 -7.80 13.10
C LEU A 319 25.82 -9.24 13.14
N ASP A 320 24.80 -9.48 13.97
CA ASP A 320 24.07 -10.74 14.06
C ASP A 320 22.89 -10.74 13.06
N PRO A 321 22.89 -11.60 12.01
CA PRO A 321 21.81 -11.66 11.04
C PRO A 321 20.42 -11.91 11.66
N ASP A 322 20.31 -12.62 12.78
CA ASP A 322 19.02 -12.87 13.45
C ASP A 322 18.46 -11.63 14.18
N LYS A 323 19.27 -10.57 14.36
CA LYS A 323 18.88 -9.36 15.11
C LYS A 323 19.03 -8.07 14.30
N THR A 324 19.75 -8.11 13.18
CA THR A 324 20.20 -6.95 12.39
C THR A 324 19.09 -5.99 11.94
N GLU A 325 17.91 -6.48 11.52
CA GLU A 325 16.76 -5.61 11.15
C GLU A 325 16.29 -4.76 12.34
N THR A 326 16.09 -5.39 13.50
CA THR A 326 15.63 -4.69 14.71
C THR A 326 16.70 -3.75 15.27
N ALA A 327 17.97 -4.16 15.20
CA ALA A 327 19.10 -3.33 15.61
C ALA A 327 19.24 -2.09 14.73
N ALA A 328 19.16 -2.24 13.40
CA ALA A 328 19.22 -1.14 12.44
C ALA A 328 18.07 -0.14 12.62
N LEU A 329 16.84 -0.60 12.90
CA LEU A 329 15.70 0.27 13.20
C LEU A 329 15.87 1.06 14.50
N GLN A 330 16.41 0.46 15.56
CA GLN A 330 16.72 1.17 16.80
C GLN A 330 17.87 2.18 16.63
N LEU A 331 18.89 1.85 15.84
CA LEU A 331 19.99 2.75 15.48
C LEU A 331 19.47 3.94 14.64
N GLU A 332 18.56 3.70 13.69
CA GLU A 332 17.89 4.77 12.94
C GLU A 332 17.04 5.68 13.85
N ALA A 333 16.37 5.11 14.87
CA ALA A 333 15.63 5.86 15.87
C ALA A 333 16.53 6.71 16.79
N ILE A 334 17.74 6.22 17.12
CA ILE A 334 18.78 6.98 17.85
C ILE A 334 19.25 8.20 17.05
N GLY A 335 19.27 8.13 15.72
CA GLY A 335 19.64 9.24 14.83
C GLY A 335 21.14 9.28 14.50
N ASN A 336 21.65 10.49 14.23
CA ASN A 336 22.99 10.69 13.65
C ASN A 336 24.13 10.05 14.46
N ASP A 337 23.99 9.96 15.78
CA ASP A 337 25.00 9.38 16.67
C ASP A 337 25.24 7.87 16.40
N ALA A 338 24.28 7.19 15.74
CA ALA A 338 24.38 5.79 15.34
C ALA A 338 25.07 5.56 13.98
N ILE A 339 25.34 6.62 13.18
CA ILE A 339 25.97 6.51 11.86
C ILE A 339 27.31 5.74 11.90
N PRO A 340 28.23 5.96 12.87
CA PRO A 340 29.47 5.20 12.95
C PRO A 340 29.27 3.69 13.16
N ILE A 341 28.20 3.29 13.85
CA ILE A 341 27.85 1.88 14.08
C ILE A 341 27.27 1.27 12.80
N LEU A 342 26.31 1.96 12.15
CA LEU A 342 25.74 1.48 10.89
C LEU A 342 26.80 1.35 9.78
N ARG A 343 27.81 2.23 9.76
CA ARG A 343 28.97 2.15 8.85
C ARG A 343 29.84 0.90 9.06
N THR A 344 29.79 0.20 10.20
CA THR A 344 30.48 -1.10 10.34
C THR A 344 29.71 -2.23 9.67
N GLY A 345 28.37 -2.21 9.75
CA GLY A 345 27.52 -3.22 9.12
C GLY A 345 27.59 -3.21 7.58
N LEU A 346 27.85 -2.07 6.95
CA LEU A 346 28.12 -1.97 5.50
C LEU A 346 29.28 -2.86 5.01
N LYS A 347 30.21 -3.24 5.90
CA LYS A 347 31.40 -4.04 5.57
C LYS A 347 31.25 -5.53 5.92
N HIS A 348 30.07 -5.95 6.37
CA HIS A 348 29.81 -7.32 6.77
C HIS A 348 29.72 -8.28 5.56
N PRO A 349 30.20 -9.53 5.64
CA PRO A 349 30.08 -10.50 4.53
C PRO A 349 28.62 -10.88 4.21
N ASP A 350 27.72 -10.88 5.20
CA ASP A 350 26.29 -11.13 4.98
C ASP A 350 25.58 -9.93 4.33
N LEU A 351 24.90 -10.17 3.22
CA LEU A 351 24.09 -9.19 2.50
C LEU A 351 22.94 -8.64 3.35
N GLU A 352 22.32 -9.45 4.23
CA GLU A 352 21.20 -9.02 5.07
C GLU A 352 21.64 -7.94 6.08
N VAL A 353 22.84 -8.08 6.64
CA VAL A 353 23.46 -7.09 7.54
C VAL A 353 23.88 -5.83 6.78
N ARG A 354 24.50 -5.98 5.60
CA ARG A 354 24.83 -4.83 4.72
C ARG A 354 23.56 -4.04 4.36
N PHE A 355 22.54 -4.73 3.88
CA PHE A 355 21.26 -4.17 3.46
C PHE A 355 20.55 -3.40 4.59
N ASN A 356 20.34 -4.02 5.76
CA ASN A 356 19.65 -3.36 6.87
C ASN A 356 20.41 -2.11 7.35
N SER A 357 21.75 -2.19 7.40
CA SER A 357 22.62 -1.05 7.70
C SER A 357 22.51 0.07 6.66
N ALA A 358 22.49 -0.28 5.37
CA ALA A 358 22.39 0.67 4.27
C ALA A 358 21.02 1.36 4.22
N VAL A 359 19.92 0.64 4.45
CA VAL A 359 18.58 1.26 4.48
C VAL A 359 18.50 2.28 5.62
N ALA A 360 18.98 1.95 6.82
CA ALA A 360 19.02 2.90 7.94
C ALA A 360 19.89 4.14 7.63
N LEU A 361 21.05 3.95 6.99
CA LEU A 361 21.92 5.04 6.55
C LEU A 361 21.28 5.93 5.48
N ALA A 362 20.54 5.38 4.52
CA ALA A 362 19.82 6.15 3.51
C ALA A 362 18.72 7.04 4.13
N TYR A 363 17.93 6.51 5.07
CA TYR A 363 16.94 7.32 5.79
C TYR A 363 17.57 8.38 6.71
N LEU A 364 18.78 8.14 7.24
CA LEU A 364 19.60 9.16 7.89
C LEU A 364 20.20 10.18 6.90
N GLY A 365 20.33 9.82 5.62
CA GLY A 365 20.83 10.69 4.55
C GLY A 365 22.33 10.56 4.36
N GLN A 366 22.84 9.33 4.29
CA GLN A 366 24.25 9.01 4.08
C GLN A 366 24.40 8.27 2.74
N ALA A 367 25.16 8.85 1.82
CA ALA A 367 25.28 8.36 0.44
C ALA A 367 26.04 7.02 0.34
N GLU A 368 26.85 6.66 1.34
CA GLU A 368 27.60 5.40 1.34
C GLU A 368 26.71 4.14 1.36
N ALA A 369 25.41 4.30 1.61
CA ALA A 369 24.40 3.25 1.46
C ALA A 369 24.13 2.87 -0.01
N VAL A 370 24.28 3.81 -0.95
CA VAL A 370 23.74 3.72 -2.33
C VAL A 370 24.17 2.44 -3.05
N GLN A 371 25.48 2.14 -3.07
CA GLN A 371 26.00 0.97 -3.77
C GLN A 371 25.47 -0.36 -3.21
N VAL A 372 25.33 -0.47 -1.88
CA VAL A 372 24.80 -1.66 -1.19
C VAL A 372 23.30 -1.83 -1.43
N LEU A 373 22.54 -0.74 -1.51
CA LEU A 373 21.13 -0.80 -1.87
C LEU A 373 20.94 -1.24 -3.32
N GLY A 374 21.84 -0.83 -4.22
CA GLY A 374 21.92 -1.35 -5.59
C GLY A 374 22.17 -2.86 -5.62
N GLU A 375 23.21 -3.33 -4.91
CA GLU A 375 23.55 -4.74 -4.77
C GLU A 375 22.33 -5.57 -4.32
N ALA A 376 21.71 -5.16 -3.20
CA ALA A 376 20.55 -5.84 -2.62
C ALA A 376 19.32 -5.82 -3.54
N ALA A 377 19.08 -4.74 -4.30
CA ALA A 377 17.97 -4.65 -5.25
C ALA A 377 18.15 -5.56 -6.48
N VAL A 378 19.39 -5.77 -6.94
CA VAL A 378 19.68 -6.72 -8.02
C VAL A 378 19.55 -8.16 -7.51
N GLN A 379 20.37 -8.52 -6.52
CA GLN A 379 20.54 -9.89 -6.06
C GLN A 379 19.26 -10.46 -5.44
N GLU A 380 18.59 -9.70 -4.54
CA GLU A 380 17.53 -10.26 -3.70
C GLU A 380 16.14 -9.65 -3.93
N ARG A 381 15.24 -10.50 -4.43
CA ARG A 381 13.84 -10.12 -4.73
C ARG A 381 13.06 -9.69 -3.49
N ALA A 382 13.50 -10.08 -2.29
CA ALA A 382 12.86 -9.72 -1.03
C ALA A 382 13.31 -8.35 -0.50
N PHE A 383 14.57 -7.96 -0.72
CA PHE A 383 15.10 -6.64 -0.32
C PHE A 383 14.70 -5.52 -1.29
N ARG A 384 14.50 -5.84 -2.58
CA ARG A 384 14.30 -4.88 -3.68
C ARG A 384 13.32 -3.73 -3.42
N VAL A 385 12.11 -3.97 -2.92
CA VAL A 385 11.13 -2.88 -2.71
C VAL A 385 11.62 -1.86 -1.69
N TYR A 386 12.24 -2.33 -0.61
CA TYR A 386 12.78 -1.51 0.47
C TYR A 386 14.08 -0.82 0.04
N ALA A 387 14.92 -1.51 -0.74
CA ALA A 387 16.15 -0.96 -1.28
C ALA A 387 15.89 0.19 -2.27
N LEU A 388 14.93 0.02 -3.19
CA LEU A 388 14.52 1.08 -4.12
C LEU A 388 13.83 2.24 -3.41
N ALA A 389 12.97 1.96 -2.42
CA ALA A 389 12.37 3.00 -1.58
C ALA A 389 13.40 3.81 -0.78
N ALA A 390 14.51 3.19 -0.38
CA ALA A 390 15.62 3.84 0.29
C ALA A 390 16.50 4.63 -0.70
N LEU A 391 16.76 4.12 -1.90
CA LEU A 391 17.46 4.88 -2.95
C LEU A 391 16.72 6.17 -3.32
N SER A 392 15.38 6.15 -3.40
CA SER A 392 14.57 7.37 -3.60
C SER A 392 14.54 8.35 -2.41
N THR A 393 15.40 8.17 -1.40
CA THR A 393 15.57 9.09 -0.27
C THR A 393 16.92 9.81 -0.20
N VAL A 394 17.86 9.39 -1.06
CA VAL A 394 19.23 9.91 -1.10
C VAL A 394 19.37 10.79 -2.33
N ASP A 395 19.22 12.09 -2.11
CA ASP A 395 19.45 13.15 -3.12
C ASP A 395 20.95 13.34 -3.33
N ASP A 396 21.54 12.44 -4.12
CA ASP A 396 22.97 12.38 -4.44
C ASP A 396 23.20 11.89 -5.88
N GLY A 397 24.27 12.37 -6.53
CA GLY A 397 24.60 12.02 -7.91
C GLY A 397 24.84 10.52 -8.15
N GLU A 398 25.40 9.79 -7.18
CA GLU A 398 25.53 8.33 -7.28
C GLU A 398 24.18 7.63 -7.27
N ALA A 399 23.20 8.12 -6.49
CA ALA A 399 21.86 7.54 -6.42
C ALA A 399 21.12 7.71 -7.76
N HIS A 400 21.18 8.89 -8.38
CA HIS A 400 20.65 9.11 -9.74
C HIS A 400 21.32 8.17 -10.75
N LEU A 401 22.65 8.12 -10.80
CA LEU A 401 23.38 7.29 -11.76
C LEU A 401 23.13 5.79 -11.55
N LEU A 402 23.02 5.32 -10.31
CA LEU A 402 22.68 3.94 -9.99
C LEU A 402 21.24 3.60 -10.39
N LEU A 403 20.26 4.47 -10.11
CA LEU A 403 18.88 4.24 -10.53
C LEU A 403 18.74 4.22 -12.07
N ARG A 404 19.44 5.11 -12.78
CA ARG A 404 19.58 5.08 -14.26
C ARG A 404 20.35 3.85 -14.79
N LYS A 405 21.16 3.19 -13.96
CA LYS A 405 21.77 1.90 -14.29
C LYS A 405 20.75 0.77 -14.13
N LEU A 406 19.98 0.76 -13.04
CA LEU A 406 19.00 -0.28 -12.69
C LEU A 406 17.76 -0.35 -13.61
N THR A 407 17.50 0.68 -14.42
CA THR A 407 16.49 0.66 -15.51
C THR A 407 16.89 -0.19 -16.72
N ASN A 408 18.16 -0.59 -16.83
CA ASN A 408 18.66 -1.51 -17.87
C ASN A 408 18.57 -2.97 -17.41
N ALA A 409 18.76 -3.92 -18.33
CA ALA A 409 19.06 -5.29 -17.94
C ALA A 409 20.34 -5.34 -17.09
N GLN A 410 20.31 -6.11 -16.01
CA GLN A 410 21.46 -6.37 -15.15
C GLN A 410 22.08 -7.73 -15.48
N THR A 411 23.28 -7.97 -14.99
CA THR A 411 23.91 -9.30 -14.93
C THR A 411 24.04 -9.72 -13.48
N ASP A 412 23.76 -10.98 -13.17
CA ASP A 412 24.14 -11.57 -11.88
C ASP A 412 25.66 -11.88 -11.82
N ASN A 413 26.11 -12.38 -10.66
CA ASN A 413 27.52 -12.67 -10.41
C ASN A 413 28.06 -13.83 -11.28
N ASP A 414 27.18 -14.65 -11.85
CA ASP A 414 27.51 -15.75 -12.78
C ASP A 414 27.54 -15.27 -14.25
N GLY A 415 27.39 -13.94 -14.48
CA GLY A 415 27.42 -13.30 -15.78
C GLY A 415 26.13 -13.43 -16.59
N LYS A 416 25.05 -13.95 -15.98
CA LYS A 416 23.78 -14.21 -16.66
C LYS A 416 22.86 -12.98 -16.58
N THR A 417 22.24 -12.63 -17.71
CA THR A 417 21.35 -11.46 -17.80
C THR A 417 20.07 -11.68 -16.99
N THR A 418 19.87 -10.84 -15.97
CA THR A 418 18.73 -10.84 -15.06
C THR A 418 17.73 -9.73 -15.42
N ASP A 419 17.08 -9.88 -16.58
CA ASP A 419 16.11 -8.89 -17.07
C ASP A 419 14.77 -8.95 -16.32
N SER A 420 14.70 -8.24 -15.19
CA SER A 420 13.51 -8.15 -14.36
C SER A 420 12.76 -6.83 -14.59
N ALA A 421 11.57 -6.89 -15.20
CA ALA A 421 10.67 -5.75 -15.36
C ALA A 421 10.40 -5.03 -14.03
N GLU A 422 10.21 -5.83 -12.97
CA GLU A 422 10.03 -5.41 -11.58
C GLU A 422 11.15 -4.50 -11.07
N LEU A 423 12.40 -4.82 -11.40
CA LEU A 423 13.56 -4.00 -11.04
C LEU A 423 13.65 -2.74 -11.90
N ARG A 424 13.48 -2.88 -13.21
CA ARG A 424 13.63 -1.77 -14.18
C ARG A 424 12.56 -0.70 -14.00
N TYR A 425 11.30 -1.11 -13.82
CA TYR A 425 10.20 -0.19 -13.49
C TYR A 425 10.27 0.30 -12.05
N GLY A 426 10.65 -0.54 -11.08
CA GLY A 426 10.92 -0.12 -9.71
C GLY A 426 11.98 0.99 -9.62
N ALA A 427 13.07 0.87 -10.38
CA ALA A 427 14.15 1.86 -10.47
C ALA A 427 13.71 3.15 -11.18
N PHE A 428 12.97 3.04 -12.29
CA PHE A 428 12.34 4.20 -12.95
C PHE A 428 11.46 4.99 -11.97
N ARG A 429 10.61 4.31 -11.19
CA ARG A 429 9.73 4.98 -10.21
C ARG A 429 10.48 5.56 -9.03
N ALA A 430 11.54 4.90 -8.55
CA ALA A 430 12.41 5.45 -7.52
C ALA A 430 13.12 6.72 -8.00
N LEU A 431 13.61 6.74 -9.25
CA LEU A 431 14.22 7.92 -9.88
C LEU A 431 13.20 9.05 -10.06
N TRP A 432 11.99 8.75 -10.53
CA TRP A 432 10.89 9.72 -10.65
C TRP A 432 10.47 10.30 -9.29
N THR A 433 10.48 9.50 -8.22
CA THR A 433 10.20 9.97 -6.85
C THR A 433 11.31 10.87 -6.31
N LEU A 434 12.57 10.61 -6.69
CA LEU A 434 13.73 11.43 -6.34
C LEU A 434 13.72 12.77 -7.10
N ASP A 435 13.72 12.74 -8.44
CA ASP A 435 13.46 13.90 -9.29
C ASP A 435 12.60 13.55 -10.51
N LYS A 436 11.44 14.20 -10.60
CA LYS A 436 10.48 14.09 -11.73
C LYS A 436 10.98 14.77 -13.00
N ARG A 437 12.00 15.63 -12.89
CA ARG A 437 12.58 16.44 -13.98
C ARG A 437 13.90 15.87 -14.50
N ASP A 438 14.35 14.72 -13.98
CA ASP A 438 15.58 14.07 -14.43
C ASP A 438 15.50 13.82 -15.96
N PRO A 439 16.39 14.41 -16.78
CA PRO A 439 16.30 14.32 -18.23
C PRO A 439 16.32 12.89 -18.78
N TYR A 440 16.86 11.92 -18.04
CA TYR A 440 16.85 10.51 -18.44
C TYR A 440 15.42 9.93 -18.46
N LEU A 441 14.51 10.43 -17.61
CA LEU A 441 13.13 9.94 -17.55
C LEU A 441 12.34 10.29 -18.82
N ASN A 442 12.75 11.33 -19.57
CA ASN A 442 12.22 11.70 -20.88
C ASN A 442 10.68 11.66 -20.93
N GLY A 443 10.04 12.34 -19.96
CA GLY A 443 8.60 12.28 -19.70
C GLY A 443 7.82 13.33 -20.49
N GLU A 444 6.96 12.87 -21.38
CA GLU A 444 6.10 13.70 -22.22
C GLU A 444 4.64 13.56 -21.75
N MET A 445 4.04 14.66 -21.27
CA MET A 445 2.63 14.66 -20.87
C MET A 445 1.73 14.68 -22.12
N MET A 446 1.06 13.56 -22.39
CA MET A 446 0.07 13.46 -23.46
C MET A 446 -1.16 14.30 -23.11
N LYS A 447 -1.64 15.08 -24.08
CA LYS A 447 -2.80 15.96 -23.93
C LYS A 447 -3.85 15.73 -25.03
N ASP A 448 -5.10 16.04 -24.71
CA ASP A 448 -6.19 16.09 -25.69
C ASP A 448 -6.03 17.29 -26.63
N PRO A 449 -5.89 17.08 -27.95
CA PRO A 449 -5.66 18.16 -28.93
C PRO A 449 -6.86 19.10 -29.12
N LYS A 450 -8.04 18.79 -28.55
CA LYS A 450 -9.23 19.66 -28.60
C LYS A 450 -9.46 20.50 -27.34
N VAL A 451 -8.88 20.10 -26.20
CA VAL A 451 -9.25 20.65 -24.87
C VAL A 451 -8.03 20.94 -23.97
N ASP A 452 -6.80 20.65 -24.44
CA ASP A 452 -5.52 20.85 -23.71
C ASP A 452 -5.44 20.17 -22.32
N ARG A 453 -6.38 19.26 -22.02
CA ARG A 453 -6.41 18.44 -20.80
C ARG A 453 -5.36 17.33 -20.86
N GLU A 454 -4.67 17.12 -19.75
CA GLU A 454 -3.73 16.01 -19.55
C GLU A 454 -4.45 14.66 -19.61
N LEU A 455 -3.78 13.64 -20.15
CA LEU A 455 -4.33 12.29 -20.35
C LEU A 455 -3.47 11.22 -19.66
N PHE A 456 -2.16 11.21 -19.93
CA PHE A 456 -1.18 10.28 -19.34
C PHE A 456 0.26 10.73 -19.62
N ALA A 457 1.22 10.25 -18.84
CA ALA A 457 2.64 10.45 -19.14
C ALA A 457 3.17 9.34 -20.07
N LEU A 458 3.86 9.71 -21.14
CA LEU A 458 4.63 8.78 -21.99
C LEU A 458 6.12 8.98 -21.68
N HIS A 459 6.81 7.90 -21.36
CA HIS A 459 8.26 7.89 -21.08
C HIS A 459 8.98 7.00 -22.08
N THR A 460 10.03 7.52 -22.72
CA THR A 460 10.86 6.77 -23.69
C THR A 460 12.32 6.73 -23.25
N LEU A 461 12.75 5.60 -22.69
CA LEU A 461 14.04 5.43 -22.04
C LEU A 461 15.04 4.70 -22.96
N PRO A 462 16.23 5.26 -23.23
CA PRO A 462 17.30 4.56 -23.94
C PRO A 462 17.96 3.53 -23.01
N THR A 463 17.39 2.32 -22.96
CA THR A 463 17.87 1.24 -22.06
C THR A 463 18.38 0.03 -22.82
N THR A 464 19.45 -0.59 -22.34
CA THR A 464 19.89 -1.91 -22.81
C THR A 464 19.09 -3.03 -22.14
N GLY A 465 18.96 -4.17 -22.82
CA GLY A 465 18.22 -5.35 -22.34
C GLY A 465 17.20 -5.87 -23.35
N GLU A 466 16.29 -6.71 -22.89
CA GLU A 466 15.04 -6.98 -23.60
C GLU A 466 14.21 -5.67 -23.65
N PRO A 467 13.59 -5.29 -24.77
CA PRO A 467 12.70 -4.14 -24.78
C PRO A 467 11.43 -4.45 -23.98
N ILE A 468 10.93 -3.48 -23.21
CA ILE A 468 9.71 -3.63 -22.40
C ILE A 468 8.76 -2.47 -22.67
N ILE A 469 7.47 -2.77 -22.76
CA ILE A 469 6.37 -1.79 -22.68
C ILE A 469 5.68 -2.02 -21.34
N HIS A 470 5.77 -1.05 -20.43
CA HIS A 470 5.10 -1.09 -19.13
C HIS A 470 3.85 -0.20 -19.11
N LEU A 471 2.76 -0.71 -18.56
CA LEU A 471 1.52 0.02 -18.25
C LEU A 471 1.17 -0.03 -16.76
N THR A 472 0.53 1.05 -16.28
CA THR A 472 -0.09 1.11 -14.94
C THR A 472 -1.60 0.93 -14.95
N GLN A 473 -2.13 0.32 -13.89
CA GLN A 473 -3.56 0.27 -13.54
C GLN A 473 -3.82 0.85 -12.14
N HIS A 474 -2.82 1.44 -11.48
CA HIS A 474 -2.94 2.02 -10.14
C HIS A 474 -2.25 3.39 -9.98
N ARG A 475 -2.94 4.31 -9.31
CA ARG A 475 -2.60 5.71 -8.94
C ARG A 475 -2.31 6.70 -10.06
N ARG A 476 -1.85 6.27 -11.23
CA ARG A 476 -1.44 7.13 -12.35
C ARG A 476 -1.72 6.45 -13.69
N SER A 477 -1.92 7.26 -14.73
CA SER A 477 -1.81 6.83 -16.12
C SER A 477 -0.41 7.17 -16.64
N GLU A 478 0.47 6.16 -16.73
CA GLU A 478 1.81 6.30 -17.29
C GLU A 478 2.16 5.09 -18.18
N ILE A 479 2.86 5.34 -19.29
CA ILE A 479 3.39 4.32 -20.22
C ILE A 479 4.90 4.49 -20.26
N VAL A 480 5.65 3.41 -19.97
CA VAL A 480 7.12 3.44 -19.98
C VAL A 480 7.65 2.47 -21.03
N LEU A 481 8.31 3.01 -22.06
CA LEU A 481 9.00 2.26 -23.08
C LEU A 481 10.49 2.14 -22.70
N PHE A 482 10.88 0.95 -22.26
CA PHE A 482 12.27 0.58 -22.01
C PHE A 482 12.88 0.11 -23.33
N GLY A 483 13.71 0.94 -23.95
CA GLY A 483 14.08 0.86 -25.36
C GLY A 483 13.19 1.81 -26.16
N ASP A 484 13.81 2.86 -26.69
CA ASP A 484 13.22 3.96 -27.45
C ASP A 484 12.95 3.61 -28.92
N GLU A 485 13.83 2.81 -29.54
CA GLU A 485 13.65 2.27 -30.90
C GLU A 485 12.65 1.10 -31.03
N GLN A 486 11.80 0.88 -30.03
CA GLN A 486 10.77 -0.16 -30.09
C GLN A 486 9.81 0.03 -31.27
N ARG A 487 9.58 -1.04 -32.02
CA ARG A 487 8.74 -1.06 -33.23
C ARG A 487 7.67 -2.14 -33.17
N PHE A 488 6.56 -1.91 -33.87
CA PHE A 488 5.62 -2.97 -34.18
C PHE A 488 6.11 -3.82 -35.37
N LYS A 489 5.89 -5.13 -35.28
CA LYS A 489 6.03 -6.11 -36.36
C LYS A 489 4.76 -6.11 -37.21
N THR A 490 4.89 -6.19 -38.53
CA THR A 490 3.77 -6.17 -39.48
C THR A 490 3.54 -7.56 -40.09
N PRO A 491 2.31 -7.94 -40.51
CA PRO A 491 1.07 -7.15 -40.50
C PRO A 491 0.45 -7.01 -39.11
N MET A 492 -0.36 -5.96 -38.91
CA MET A 492 -1.15 -5.77 -37.69
C MET A 492 -2.52 -5.19 -38.01
N ALA A 493 -3.52 -5.48 -37.17
CA ALA A 493 -4.84 -4.86 -37.23
C ALA A 493 -5.44 -4.75 -35.82
N VAL A 494 -5.24 -3.60 -35.17
CA VAL A 494 -5.64 -3.35 -33.77
C VAL A 494 -6.46 -2.07 -33.65
N ARG A 495 -7.19 -1.89 -32.55
CA ARG A 495 -8.00 -0.70 -32.26
C ARG A 495 -7.53 0.04 -31.01
N ALA A 496 -7.63 1.37 -31.06
CA ALA A 496 -7.62 2.24 -29.90
C ALA A 496 -9.04 2.79 -29.69
N GLY A 497 -9.76 2.21 -28.73
CA GLY A 497 -11.18 2.52 -28.49
C GLY A 497 -12.09 2.05 -29.62
N ASN A 498 -13.28 2.64 -29.70
CA ASN A 498 -14.27 2.29 -30.73
C ASN A 498 -13.91 2.85 -32.12
N HIS A 499 -13.22 4.00 -32.17
CA HIS A 499 -13.18 4.87 -33.35
C HIS A 499 -11.83 4.94 -34.08
N ILE A 500 -10.74 4.43 -33.50
CA ILE A 500 -9.39 4.50 -34.10
C ILE A 500 -8.93 3.08 -34.44
N LEU A 501 -8.60 2.88 -35.71
CA LEU A 501 -8.04 1.64 -36.25
C LEU A 501 -6.57 1.85 -36.63
N VAL A 502 -5.72 0.90 -36.29
CA VAL A 502 -4.29 0.92 -36.56
C VAL A 502 -3.93 -0.35 -37.34
N THR A 503 -3.54 -0.18 -38.60
CA THR A 503 -3.29 -1.27 -39.54
C THR A 503 -1.95 -1.15 -40.24
N ALA A 504 -1.33 -2.28 -40.56
CA ALA A 504 -0.12 -2.35 -41.37
C ALA A 504 -0.13 -3.60 -42.25
N GLN A 505 0.36 -3.47 -43.49
CA GLN A 505 0.45 -4.58 -44.44
C GLN A 505 1.71 -5.42 -44.18
N PRO A 506 1.74 -6.71 -44.56
CA PRO A 506 2.88 -7.58 -44.30
C PRO A 506 4.19 -7.00 -44.87
N GLY A 507 5.22 -6.92 -44.04
CA GLY A 507 6.56 -6.46 -44.45
C GLY A 507 6.72 -4.95 -44.65
N THR A 508 5.70 -4.13 -44.36
CA THR A 508 5.81 -2.65 -44.46
C THR A 508 6.54 -2.05 -43.24
N ASP A 509 7.27 -0.95 -43.45
CA ASP A 509 7.88 -0.10 -42.41
C ASP A 509 6.89 0.96 -41.87
N ARG A 510 5.69 1.02 -42.45
CA ARG A 510 4.63 2.01 -42.21
C ARG A 510 3.41 1.42 -41.52
N ILE A 511 2.75 2.27 -40.73
CA ILE A 511 1.50 1.99 -40.06
C ILE A 511 0.49 3.07 -40.46
N VAL A 512 -0.70 2.63 -40.83
CA VAL A 512 -1.84 3.47 -41.13
C VAL A 512 -2.68 3.59 -39.86
N ILE A 513 -2.90 4.83 -39.42
CA ILE A 513 -3.82 5.16 -38.33
C ILE A 513 -5.01 5.89 -38.95
N SER A 514 -6.20 5.33 -38.75
CA SER A 514 -7.46 5.86 -39.28
C SER A 514 -8.45 6.12 -38.15
N LYS A 515 -9.12 7.27 -38.16
CA LYS A 515 -10.27 7.58 -37.30
C LYS A 515 -11.55 7.65 -38.11
N TYR A 516 -12.52 6.85 -37.66
CA TYR A 516 -13.88 6.77 -38.20
C TYR A 516 -14.85 7.32 -37.15
N GLN A 517 -15.66 8.33 -37.50
CA GLN A 517 -16.66 8.87 -36.59
C GLN A 517 -17.91 9.29 -37.37
N THR A 518 -19.08 8.77 -36.96
CA THR A 518 -20.36 8.99 -37.64
C THR A 518 -20.64 10.48 -37.87
N GLY A 519 -20.87 10.86 -39.12
CA GLY A 519 -21.14 12.25 -39.52
C GLY A 519 -19.90 13.15 -39.65
N GLN A 520 -18.68 12.61 -39.57
CA GLN A 520 -17.42 13.33 -39.83
C GLN A 520 -16.63 12.64 -40.96
N PRO A 521 -15.80 13.38 -41.74
CA PRO A 521 -14.92 12.77 -42.73
C PRO A 521 -13.82 11.96 -42.05
N ASP A 522 -13.52 10.78 -42.59
CA ASP A 522 -12.46 9.90 -42.11
C ASP A 522 -11.11 10.63 -42.10
N LYS A 523 -10.40 10.53 -40.97
CA LYS A 523 -9.03 11.03 -40.86
C LYS A 523 -8.06 9.87 -40.95
N ARG A 524 -7.08 9.96 -41.85
CA ARG A 524 -6.02 8.96 -42.01
C ARG A 524 -4.66 9.65 -41.96
N LYS A 525 -3.72 9.08 -41.20
CA LYS A 525 -2.31 9.48 -41.15
C LYS A 525 -1.44 8.23 -41.25
N GLU A 526 -0.31 8.34 -41.92
CA GLU A 526 0.64 7.24 -42.09
C GLU A 526 1.95 7.59 -41.37
N VAL A 527 2.43 6.67 -40.54
CA VAL A 527 3.53 6.86 -39.58
C VAL A 527 4.52 5.71 -39.67
N SER A 528 5.71 5.84 -39.07
CA SER A 528 6.65 4.73 -38.96
C SER A 528 6.15 3.63 -37.99
N THR A 529 6.78 2.47 -38.06
CA THR A 529 6.57 1.36 -37.12
C THR A 529 6.94 1.65 -35.65
N ARG A 530 7.57 2.80 -35.31
CA ARG A 530 7.97 3.12 -33.93
C ARG A 530 6.76 3.24 -33.00
N VAL A 531 6.80 2.53 -31.88
CA VAL A 531 5.70 2.47 -30.89
C VAL A 531 5.33 3.85 -30.37
N ALA A 532 6.31 4.68 -30.01
CA ALA A 532 6.06 6.03 -29.49
C ALA A 532 5.43 6.99 -30.53
N GLU A 533 5.67 6.77 -31.83
CA GLU A 533 5.11 7.60 -32.91
C GLU A 533 3.63 7.25 -33.16
N VAL A 534 3.30 5.95 -33.10
CA VAL A 534 1.93 5.44 -33.13
C VAL A 534 1.13 5.91 -31.92
N ILE A 535 1.70 5.85 -30.70
CA ILE A 535 1.02 6.32 -29.48
C ILE A 535 0.68 7.81 -29.60
N ARG A 536 1.65 8.67 -29.93
CA ARG A 536 1.42 10.11 -30.12
C ARG A 536 0.35 10.38 -31.18
N THR A 537 0.38 9.66 -32.30
CA THR A 537 -0.60 9.85 -33.38
C THR A 537 -2.00 9.32 -33.03
N ALA A 538 -2.11 8.27 -32.20
CA ALA A 538 -3.39 7.86 -31.64
C ALA A 538 -3.96 8.97 -30.72
N VAL A 539 -3.11 9.60 -29.90
CA VAL A 539 -3.50 10.75 -29.04
C VAL A 539 -3.89 11.98 -29.87
N GLU A 540 -3.19 12.31 -30.97
CA GLU A 540 -3.63 13.33 -31.95
C GLU A 540 -5.04 13.04 -32.51
N PHE A 541 -5.38 11.76 -32.65
CA PHE A 541 -6.70 11.32 -33.12
C PHE A 541 -7.73 11.28 -31.97
N GLY A 542 -7.31 11.57 -30.73
CA GLY A 542 -8.15 11.65 -29.53
C GLY A 542 -8.24 10.35 -28.73
N ALA A 543 -7.25 9.45 -28.83
CA ALA A 543 -7.13 8.30 -27.94
C ALA A 543 -6.79 8.76 -26.50
N SER A 544 -7.53 8.24 -25.52
CA SER A 544 -7.24 8.37 -24.10
C SER A 544 -6.32 7.24 -23.61
N TYR A 545 -5.91 7.27 -22.34
CA TYR A 545 -5.07 6.21 -21.76
C TYR A 545 -5.69 4.79 -21.89
N PRO A 546 -6.99 4.55 -21.56
CA PRO A 546 -7.67 3.29 -21.87
C PRO A 546 -7.56 2.84 -23.33
N ASP A 547 -7.68 3.75 -24.29
CA ASP A 547 -7.65 3.43 -25.72
C ASP A 547 -6.25 3.01 -26.18
N VAL A 548 -5.20 3.69 -25.69
CA VAL A 548 -3.80 3.35 -25.98
C VAL A 548 -3.40 2.05 -25.27
N ALA A 549 -3.84 1.84 -24.03
CA ALA A 549 -3.66 0.57 -23.33
C ALA A 549 -4.31 -0.59 -24.09
N GLN A 550 -5.54 -0.40 -24.59
CA GLN A 550 -6.24 -1.39 -25.41
C GLN A 550 -5.49 -1.73 -26.71
N LEU A 551 -4.96 -0.72 -27.41
CA LEU A 551 -4.13 -0.89 -28.62
C LEU A 551 -2.91 -1.76 -28.33
N LEU A 552 -2.17 -1.45 -27.25
CA LEU A 552 -0.96 -2.17 -26.88
C LEU A 552 -1.25 -3.62 -26.46
N LEU A 553 -2.32 -3.85 -25.68
CA LEU A 553 -2.78 -5.19 -25.31
C LEU A 553 -3.20 -6.03 -26.52
N GLN A 554 -3.90 -5.44 -27.48
CA GLN A 554 -4.24 -6.12 -28.74
C GLN A 554 -2.99 -6.46 -29.56
N ALA A 555 -2.03 -5.53 -29.65
CA ALA A 555 -0.76 -5.75 -30.36
C ALA A 555 0.11 -6.82 -29.68
N ALA A 556 0.17 -6.86 -28.35
CA ALA A 556 0.84 -7.91 -27.59
C ALA A 556 0.21 -9.28 -27.89
N LYS A 557 -1.13 -9.35 -27.87
CA LYS A 557 -1.91 -10.57 -28.14
C LYS A 557 -1.79 -11.06 -29.59
N GLN A 558 -1.61 -10.15 -30.55
CA GLN A 558 -1.29 -10.47 -31.95
C GLN A 558 0.22 -10.70 -32.20
N GLN A 559 1.06 -10.68 -31.14
CA GLN A 559 2.53 -10.78 -31.20
C GLN A 559 3.22 -9.69 -32.06
N ASN A 560 2.53 -8.57 -32.29
CA ASN A 560 3.05 -7.42 -33.03
C ASN A 560 4.08 -6.59 -32.27
N LEU A 561 4.32 -6.81 -30.98
CA LEU A 561 5.35 -6.08 -30.24
C LEU A 561 6.74 -6.69 -30.47
N THR A 562 7.78 -5.84 -30.54
CA THR A 562 9.17 -6.31 -30.55
C THR A 562 9.64 -6.75 -29.17
N GLY A 563 9.33 -5.96 -28.14
CA GLY A 563 9.57 -6.30 -26.73
C GLY A 563 8.39 -7.01 -26.06
N ARG A 564 8.57 -7.38 -24.79
CA ARG A 564 7.49 -7.90 -23.94
C ARG A 564 6.64 -6.77 -23.36
N MET A 565 5.39 -7.10 -23.00
CA MET A 565 4.45 -6.16 -22.38
C MET A 565 4.21 -6.57 -20.93
N GLU A 566 4.26 -5.58 -20.04
CA GLU A 566 4.21 -5.76 -18.58
C GLU A 566 3.16 -4.80 -18.00
N ILE A 567 2.42 -5.24 -16.99
CA ILE A 567 1.36 -4.45 -16.33
C ILE A 567 1.63 -4.48 -14.83
N ASP A 568 1.80 -3.30 -14.22
CA ASP A 568 2.07 -3.13 -12.78
C ASP A 568 3.14 -4.08 -12.20
N ALA A 569 4.13 -4.44 -13.02
CA ALA A 569 5.34 -5.16 -12.62
C ALA A 569 6.16 -4.34 -11.60
N LEU A 570 5.71 -4.36 -10.35
CA LEU A 570 6.15 -3.54 -9.23
C LEU A 570 6.82 -4.40 -8.16
N PRO A 571 7.88 -3.93 -7.49
CA PRO A 571 8.55 -4.69 -6.45
C PRO A 571 7.66 -4.84 -5.20
N GLN A 572 7.57 -6.06 -4.68
CA GLN A 572 6.61 -6.45 -3.63
C GLN A 572 7.31 -6.72 -2.28
N GLY A 573 6.70 -6.27 -1.19
CA GLY A 573 7.18 -6.53 0.19
C GLY A 573 6.66 -7.84 0.79
N GLY A 574 7.28 -8.29 1.89
CA GLY A 574 6.83 -9.48 2.63
C GLY A 574 7.10 -10.81 1.94
N ARG A 575 8.15 -10.88 1.10
CA ARG A 575 8.67 -12.10 0.47
C ARG A 575 9.59 -12.87 1.42
N GLU A 576 9.81 -14.15 1.15
CA GLU A 576 10.83 -14.96 1.83
C GLU A 576 12.24 -14.66 1.27
N PHE A 577 13.22 -14.63 2.17
CA PHE A 577 14.66 -14.65 1.95
C PHE A 577 15.22 -15.93 2.59
N VAL A 578 16.29 -16.49 2.03
CA VAL A 578 16.93 -17.72 2.55
C VAL A 578 18.30 -17.39 3.10
N ARG A 579 18.42 -17.32 4.42
CA ARG A 579 19.72 -17.12 5.07
C ARG A 579 20.56 -18.39 4.95
N LYS A 580 21.80 -18.22 4.50
CA LYS A 580 22.76 -19.33 4.29
C LYS A 580 23.44 -19.68 5.61
N ASP A 581 22.78 -20.50 6.42
CA ASP A 581 23.36 -21.08 7.63
C ASP A 581 24.53 -22.01 7.26
N ALA A 582 25.76 -21.68 7.68
CA ALA A 582 26.96 -22.46 7.33
C ALA A 582 26.95 -23.92 7.85
N ALA A 583 26.00 -24.27 8.72
CA ALA A 583 25.85 -25.59 9.35
C ALA A 583 24.66 -26.42 8.83
N LYS A 584 23.86 -25.91 7.87
CA LYS A 584 22.67 -26.62 7.34
C LYS A 584 22.56 -26.48 5.82
N SER A 585 22.27 -27.59 5.14
CA SER A 585 22.13 -27.61 3.67
C SER A 585 20.92 -26.85 3.16
N ASP A 586 19.81 -26.90 3.90
CA ASP A 586 18.64 -26.03 3.71
C ASP A 586 18.75 -24.80 4.63
N GLY A 587 18.89 -23.62 4.03
CA GLY A 587 19.01 -22.36 4.75
C GLY A 587 17.73 -21.89 5.44
N LYS A 588 17.88 -21.11 6.51
CA LYS A 588 16.76 -20.57 7.30
C LYS A 588 15.93 -19.59 6.47
N LYS A 589 14.67 -19.94 6.22
CA LYS A 589 13.69 -19.04 5.60
C LYS A 589 13.26 -17.94 6.57
N VAL A 590 13.44 -16.68 6.17
CA VAL A 590 13.06 -15.48 6.92
C VAL A 590 12.18 -14.61 6.04
N ARG A 591 11.12 -14.00 6.59
CA ARG A 591 10.21 -13.15 5.82
C ARG A 591 10.60 -11.68 5.97
N VAL A 592 10.95 -11.03 4.85
CA VAL A 592 11.44 -9.64 4.86
C VAL A 592 10.28 -8.66 4.97
N GLY A 593 9.98 -8.25 6.22
CA GLY A 593 8.83 -7.44 6.57
C GLY A 593 7.49 -8.08 6.19
N ASN A 594 6.52 -7.27 5.77
CA ASN A 594 5.17 -7.72 5.45
C ASN A 594 4.56 -6.85 4.34
N ALA A 595 3.47 -7.32 3.70
CA ALA A 595 2.73 -6.51 2.72
C ALA A 595 2.26 -5.18 3.34
N ASN A 596 1.76 -5.22 4.58
CA ASN A 596 1.32 -4.04 5.35
C ASN A 596 2.49 -3.16 5.86
N LEU A 597 3.74 -3.55 5.56
CA LEU A 597 4.97 -2.79 5.80
C LEU A 597 5.65 -2.37 4.49
N ALA A 598 5.06 -2.68 3.33
CA ALA A 598 5.63 -2.35 2.03
C ALA A 598 5.69 -0.82 1.85
N PRO A 599 6.82 -0.27 1.35
CA PRO A 599 6.97 1.15 1.06
C PRO A 599 5.87 1.69 0.14
N ASN A 600 5.15 2.70 0.62
CA ASN A 600 3.93 3.20 -0.03
C ASN A 600 4.17 3.98 -1.33
N PHE A 601 5.41 4.18 -1.78
CA PHE A 601 5.69 4.61 -3.16
C PHE A 601 5.11 3.62 -4.19
N VAL A 602 5.12 2.32 -3.86
CA VAL A 602 4.42 1.25 -4.59
C VAL A 602 2.95 1.19 -4.14
N PRO A 603 1.98 1.14 -5.07
CA PRO A 603 0.60 0.76 -4.76
C PRO A 603 0.54 -0.66 -4.17
N ASN A 604 -0.09 -0.83 -3.01
CA ASN A 604 -0.36 -2.16 -2.46
C ASN A 604 -1.54 -2.78 -3.23
N LEU A 605 -1.24 -3.65 -4.21
CA LEU A 605 -2.18 -4.35 -5.11
C LEU A 605 -3.12 -5.36 -4.40
N LYS A 606 -3.42 -5.13 -3.12
CA LYS A 606 -4.34 -5.90 -2.26
C LYS A 606 -5.30 -5.00 -1.47
N ASP A 607 -5.10 -3.69 -1.49
CA ASP A 607 -5.96 -2.71 -0.82
C ASP A 607 -7.09 -2.18 -1.75
N ASP A 608 -7.40 -2.90 -2.83
CA ASP A 608 -8.40 -2.52 -3.86
C ASP A 608 -9.86 -2.69 -3.38
N GLY A 609 -10.17 -2.23 -2.16
CA GLY A 609 -11.52 -2.17 -1.58
C GLY A 609 -12.19 -3.51 -1.24
N ASN A 610 -11.67 -4.63 -1.75
CA ASN A 610 -12.20 -5.98 -1.52
C ASN A 610 -11.52 -6.74 -0.37
N SER A 611 -10.59 -6.09 0.34
CA SER A 611 -10.08 -6.58 1.62
C SER A 611 -11.11 -6.32 2.72
N THR A 612 -11.57 -7.38 3.39
CA THR A 612 -12.13 -7.26 4.74
C THR A 612 -11.15 -6.44 5.58
N PRO A 613 -11.59 -5.46 6.41
CA PRO A 613 -10.68 -4.70 7.25
C PRO A 613 -9.85 -5.64 8.11
N ALA A 614 -8.56 -5.77 7.79
CA ALA A 614 -7.64 -6.57 8.58
C ALA A 614 -7.62 -6.00 10.00
N ASP A 615 -7.80 -6.87 11.00
CA ASP A 615 -8.13 -6.46 12.37
C ASP A 615 -7.15 -5.41 12.89
N GLY A 616 -7.64 -4.17 12.99
CA GLY A 616 -6.92 -3.12 13.70
C GLY A 616 -6.82 -3.52 15.17
N GLU A 617 -5.62 -3.41 15.75
CA GLU A 617 -5.37 -3.72 17.17
C GLU A 617 -6.51 -3.16 18.04
N ALA A 618 -7.16 -4.03 18.80
CA ALA A 618 -8.46 -3.76 19.40
C ALA A 618 -8.40 -2.71 20.53
N VAL A 619 -8.32 -1.44 20.15
CA VAL A 619 -8.57 -0.30 21.04
C VAL A 619 -10.08 -0.20 21.23
N GLU A 620 -10.56 -0.58 22.42
CA GLU A 620 -11.99 -0.68 22.73
C GLU A 620 -12.79 0.57 22.34
N LYS A 621 -13.80 0.39 21.50
CA LYS A 621 -14.90 1.35 21.36
C LYS A 621 -15.89 1.16 22.51
N GLN A 622 -15.53 1.65 23.70
CA GLN A 622 -16.48 1.76 24.79
C GLN A 622 -17.57 2.79 24.43
N THR A 623 -18.77 2.31 24.10
CA THR A 623 -19.99 3.10 23.99
C THR A 623 -20.82 2.94 25.26
N ALA A 624 -21.38 4.03 25.79
CA ALA A 624 -22.19 3.99 27.01
C ALA A 624 -23.57 3.35 26.77
N ALA A 625 -24.02 2.55 27.74
CA ALA A 625 -25.42 2.17 27.93
C ALA A 625 -26.15 3.24 28.78
N PRO A 626 -27.50 3.25 28.89
CA PRO A 626 -28.23 2.14 29.54
C PRO A 626 -29.54 1.69 28.85
N ASP A 627 -29.96 0.45 29.18
CA ASP A 627 -31.33 -0.13 29.23
C ASP A 627 -32.24 -0.10 27.96
N GLU A 628 -33.23 -0.98 27.77
CA GLU A 628 -33.85 -2.00 28.65
C GLU A 628 -34.22 -3.30 27.85
N LEU A 629 -35.06 -4.18 28.44
CA LEU A 629 -35.21 -5.61 28.12
C LEU A 629 -36.19 -5.99 26.99
N ALA A 630 -35.88 -7.08 26.25
CA ALA A 630 -36.85 -7.98 25.62
C ALA A 630 -36.26 -9.40 25.43
N GLN A 631 -37.09 -10.46 25.50
CA GLN A 631 -36.68 -11.88 25.38
C GLN A 631 -37.49 -12.61 24.30
N SER A 632 -36.86 -13.56 23.59
CA SER A 632 -37.51 -14.73 22.96
C SER A 632 -36.47 -15.78 22.53
N GLU A 633 -36.88 -17.06 22.44
CA GLU A 633 -35.99 -18.24 22.36
C GLU A 633 -36.10 -19.01 21.00
N ALA A 634 -35.31 -20.10 20.85
CA ALA A 634 -35.42 -21.19 19.85
C ALA A 634 -35.09 -20.83 18.36
N ASP A 635 -34.70 -21.73 17.43
CA ASP A 635 -34.13 -23.11 17.44
C ASP A 635 -33.63 -23.45 16.00
N SER A 636 -32.87 -24.51 15.66
CA SER A 636 -32.03 -25.49 16.39
C SER A 636 -31.05 -26.19 15.40
N ASN A 637 -30.02 -26.87 15.90
CA ASN A 637 -29.19 -27.92 15.22
C ASN A 637 -28.36 -27.53 13.95
N GLY A 638 -27.21 -28.16 13.66
CA GLY A 638 -26.40 -29.08 14.49
C GLY A 638 -25.24 -29.79 13.75
N THR A 639 -24.10 -29.94 14.45
CA THR A 639 -23.01 -30.94 14.24
C THR A 639 -22.11 -30.90 12.98
N ALA A 640 -20.95 -31.56 13.08
CA ALA A 640 -19.86 -31.59 12.08
C ALA A 640 -19.01 -32.88 12.16
N SER A 641 -18.30 -33.21 11.09
CA SER A 641 -17.14 -34.12 11.00
C SER A 641 -16.29 -33.69 9.79
N VAL A 642 -14.97 -33.46 9.88
CA VAL A 642 -13.82 -34.33 10.22
C VAL A 642 -13.47 -35.30 9.07
N ALA A 643 -12.17 -35.50 8.83
CA ALA A 643 -11.60 -35.94 7.54
C ALA A 643 -10.66 -37.15 7.65
N ASP A 644 -10.36 -37.75 6.49
CA ASP A 644 -9.25 -38.68 6.18
C ASP A 644 -9.20 -38.87 4.64
N ALA A 645 -8.21 -39.46 3.96
CA ALA A 645 -6.76 -39.61 4.18
C ALA A 645 -6.10 -40.05 2.84
N ARG A 646 -4.77 -40.08 2.74
CA ARG A 646 -4.03 -40.45 1.50
C ARG A 646 -3.56 -41.91 1.47
N LYS A 647 -3.38 -42.46 0.26
CA LYS A 647 -2.24 -43.30 -0.21
C LYS A 647 -2.30 -43.34 -1.76
N THR A 648 -1.30 -42.84 -2.51
CA THR A 648 -0.09 -43.54 -3.02
C THR A 648 -0.38 -44.80 -3.84
N SER A 649 0.28 -45.12 -4.95
CA SER A 649 1.63 -44.77 -5.45
C SER A 649 1.60 -44.78 -7.01
N SER A 650 2.59 -44.61 -7.90
CA SER A 650 4.06 -44.38 -7.99
C SER A 650 4.44 -44.57 -9.48
N ALA A 651 5.71 -44.34 -9.85
CA ALA A 651 6.36 -44.71 -11.13
C ALA A 651 6.08 -43.81 -12.34
N ASP A 652 6.90 -43.98 -13.39
CA ASP A 652 7.47 -42.88 -14.18
C ASP A 652 7.51 -43.16 -15.70
N ASP A 653 7.79 -42.10 -16.47
CA ASP A 653 8.30 -42.02 -17.86
C ASP A 653 7.94 -43.11 -18.90
N THR A 654 7.20 -42.73 -19.97
CA THR A 654 7.73 -42.81 -21.37
C THR A 654 6.83 -42.20 -22.46
N ASP A 655 7.52 -41.52 -23.40
CA ASP A 655 7.24 -41.23 -24.83
C ASP A 655 5.78 -41.12 -25.40
N ARG A 656 5.42 -39.86 -25.70
CA ARG A 656 4.99 -39.32 -27.02
C ARG A 656 3.87 -39.96 -27.89
N ARG A 657 3.13 -39.00 -28.49
CA ARG A 657 2.23 -39.06 -29.67
C ARG A 657 0.94 -39.87 -29.48
N TRP A 658 -0.18 -39.26 -29.86
CA TRP A 658 -1.11 -39.75 -30.89
C TRP A 658 -2.01 -38.57 -31.31
N PHE A 659 -2.08 -38.29 -32.62
CA PHE A 659 -2.99 -37.30 -33.20
C PHE A 659 -4.18 -38.05 -33.85
N GLU A 660 -5.24 -37.32 -34.19
CA GLU A 660 -6.44 -37.78 -34.91
C GLU A 660 -7.35 -38.80 -34.20
N PHE A 661 -8.50 -38.30 -33.71
CA PHE A 661 -9.79 -38.91 -34.06
C PHE A 661 -10.93 -37.89 -34.04
N TRP A 662 -12.06 -38.23 -34.68
CA TRP A 662 -13.32 -37.46 -34.76
C TRP A 662 -13.34 -36.14 -35.56
N LYS A 663 -13.48 -36.30 -36.88
CA LYS A 663 -14.46 -35.55 -37.68
C LYS A 663 -15.76 -36.36 -37.77
N ARG A 664 -16.91 -35.67 -37.97
CA ARG A 664 -18.32 -36.14 -37.97
C ARG A 664 -18.94 -36.24 -36.56
N ASN A 665 -20.11 -35.68 -36.27
CA ASN A 665 -21.10 -35.00 -37.12
C ASN A 665 -21.22 -33.51 -36.76
#